data_AF-A0ABD3QZQ6-F1
#
_entry.id   AF-A0ABD3QZQ6-F1
#
_cell.length_a   1.000
_cell.length_b   1.000
_cell.length_c   1.000
_cell.angle_alpha   90.00
_cell.angle_beta   90.00
_cell.angle_gamma   90.00
#
_symmetry.space_group_name_H-M   'P 1'
#
loop_
_entity.id
_entity.type
_entity.pdbx_description
1 polymer ?
#
loop_
_entity_poly.entity_id
_entity_poly.type
_entity_poly.pdbx_seq_one_letter_code
_entity_poly.pdbx_strand_id
1 'polypeptide(L)'
;MVSLKGNGRVTKRRNHETCARKPQHFIQTYANIAPSIETTSRKQPRNAILYARGREYTDWLGEVVVVILCQFIPTHDSTSSTNINRREQKITTMARTRAIITHIATFLAGVFVSTLLATYQLSSNELKDDAGGGPLSNSLKVEANAVRGGAKPTNRGNDNQNAGTGNDVTVEKYSERKMGAEAFNANEQLKKPIAMISDSASEIDESVQTTKQSANKHDNICSLLPPPTPTALSMWSSHLPNIFNATKHPGDQDDFTYHDFTALLLHFMTPDRIQRGVKTLPLDWSPVERGLDVIYKRWEFIQNEVEAYRVKNNLDWGKSIPPNVLQDIQNNPKIPRKLNIVVMGGSVTMGVVCNVNPVTSTGITRRSCAWPGRMTSFFSALFGGYELVEFHTVAMGGTNTESGITMWDYSLLPGDTPYPDVVINAYATNDMHYNSVQSALAKNITLEDSVMQLNQAFIRQLLTPKRECGHPPPLLLYLDDYLGNEQNEVLTTMISSQVIHLLSVYYGLGSMSYADAVRDVVYGDTKEWWFQPNWYENGAYQRAVHPHMGMHIANVWVVAFYFLNLASTYCSLPELEGSRNTGGESIQQRRHNRLHAGLDTNSKGVWDYAYQPHRGMPYLRANIELKGGPQQKPRGMPPILTDDLSLENITQLWSDDANTNSHLWKSVDECLKDGKVTQEDEPIEKPCMYSWVVGLERFLDKPKALTGKLKPHVTFNKGWSASDDNNKLGWVPSGVGSKFTMEWERVTQPIRAFTLMIMRSYGEKWEGSKLKVEIWSKEKLMAHQEIVGFHDKKTSETYNIKIKIGTISPGDHDTATVDREITIGSNLKIVFELVEGKTFKISGMAICDH
;
A
#
# COMPACT_ATOMS: atom_id res chain seq x y z
N MET A 1 51.81 -12.09 -38.50
CA MET A 1 52.12 -13.44 -39.04
C MET A 1 52.59 -14.33 -37.90
N VAL A 2 52.31 -15.64 -37.96
CA VAL A 2 53.13 -16.82 -37.53
C VAL A 2 54.29 -16.53 -36.52
N SER A 3 54.46 -17.15 -35.33
CA SER A 3 54.14 -18.51 -34.81
C SER A 3 54.09 -18.53 -33.23
N LEU A 4 53.82 -19.59 -32.44
CA LEU A 4 53.26 -20.93 -32.71
C LEU A 4 52.43 -21.56 -31.52
N LYS A 5 53.04 -22.19 -30.49
CA LYS A 5 52.39 -23.04 -29.45
C LYS A 5 53.17 -23.17 -28.13
N GLY A 6 52.45 -23.44 -27.03
CA GLY A 6 52.95 -24.08 -25.80
C GLY A 6 51.77 -24.59 -24.94
N ASN A 7 51.83 -25.81 -24.38
CA ASN A 7 50.70 -26.48 -23.72
C ASN A 7 51.08 -26.98 -22.31
N GLY A 8 50.17 -26.90 -21.34
CA GLY A 8 50.39 -27.43 -19.99
C GLY A 8 49.12 -27.45 -19.12
N ARG A 9 48.84 -28.58 -18.45
CA ARG A 9 47.62 -28.81 -17.65
C ARG A 9 47.97 -29.64 -16.41
N VAL A 10 47.62 -29.17 -15.21
CA VAL A 10 47.92 -29.86 -13.94
C VAL A 10 46.70 -29.83 -13.02
N THR A 11 46.39 -30.95 -12.38
CA THR A 11 45.31 -31.12 -11.39
C THR A 11 45.86 -31.22 -9.97
N LYS A 12 45.02 -31.01 -8.94
CA LYS A 12 45.40 -31.24 -7.53
C LYS A 12 44.20 -31.68 -6.68
N ARG A 13 44.40 -32.75 -5.90
CA ARG A 13 43.54 -33.20 -4.78
C ARG A 13 44.28 -32.96 -3.46
N ARG A 14 43.55 -32.92 -2.33
CA ARG A 14 44.08 -33.17 -0.97
C ARG A 14 42.94 -33.55 -0.01
N ASN A 15 43.22 -34.45 0.94
CA ASN A 15 42.38 -34.85 2.07
C ASN A 15 43.23 -34.81 3.36
N HIS A 16 42.58 -34.58 4.52
CA HIS A 16 42.95 -34.96 5.92
C HIS A 16 44.40 -34.67 6.44
N GLU A 17 44.73 -34.56 7.73
CA GLU A 17 44.29 -35.31 8.94
C GLU A 17 44.17 -34.44 10.22
N THR A 18 44.05 -35.10 11.38
CA THR A 18 43.68 -34.56 12.70
C THR A 18 44.74 -34.81 13.78
N CYS A 19 44.71 -34.06 14.89
CA CYS A 19 45.26 -34.52 16.19
C CYS A 19 44.71 -33.72 17.39
N ALA A 20 44.82 -34.29 18.60
CA ALA A 20 44.31 -33.74 19.86
C ALA A 20 45.16 -34.19 21.08
N ARG A 21 45.07 -33.51 22.24
CA ARG A 21 45.59 -34.00 23.56
C ARG A 21 44.98 -33.28 24.78
N LYS A 22 45.21 -33.84 25.97
CA LYS A 22 44.60 -33.49 27.28
C LYS A 22 45.52 -32.67 28.21
N PRO A 23 44.99 -31.99 29.25
CA PRO A 23 45.74 -31.53 30.44
C PRO A 23 45.68 -32.51 31.64
N GLN A 24 46.32 -32.15 32.78
CA GLN A 24 46.47 -32.97 34.01
C GLN A 24 45.96 -32.26 35.30
N HIS A 25 46.05 -32.95 36.45
CA HIS A 25 45.57 -32.56 37.80
C HIS A 25 46.40 -31.48 38.52
N PHE A 26 45.78 -30.79 39.49
CA PHE A 26 46.16 -30.56 40.93
C PHE A 26 45.29 -29.41 41.51
N ILE A 27 45.30 -29.07 42.82
CA ILE A 27 44.66 -29.72 44.00
C ILE A 27 44.74 -28.72 45.19
N GLN A 28 43.65 -28.52 45.99
CA GLN A 28 43.63 -28.00 47.39
C GLN A 28 44.15 -26.54 47.71
N THR A 29 43.77 -25.78 48.78
CA THR A 29 42.63 -25.79 49.76
C THR A 29 42.48 -24.39 50.45
N TYR A 30 41.34 -24.15 51.14
CA TYR A 30 41.15 -23.22 52.30
C TYR A 30 41.34 -21.68 52.09
N ALA A 31 40.78 -20.75 52.89
CA ALA A 31 39.65 -20.76 53.85
C ALA A 31 39.14 -19.32 54.16
N ASN A 32 37.90 -19.20 54.68
CA ASN A 32 37.29 -18.17 55.56
C ASN A 32 37.82 -16.71 55.61
N ILE A 33 36.89 -15.73 55.54
CA ILE A 33 36.54 -14.77 56.63
C ILE A 33 35.45 -13.76 56.16
N ALA A 34 34.65 -13.25 57.09
CA ALA A 34 33.63 -12.19 56.95
C ALA A 34 33.39 -11.55 58.34
N PRO A 35 32.54 -10.52 58.50
CA PRO A 35 32.39 -9.25 57.75
C PRO A 35 32.43 -8.01 58.70
N SER A 36 32.31 -6.78 58.18
CA SER A 36 31.68 -5.62 58.88
C SER A 36 31.71 -4.32 58.04
N ILE A 37 30.62 -3.54 58.08
CA ILE A 37 30.53 -2.06 57.97
C ILE A 37 29.29 -1.61 58.78
N GLU A 38 29.33 -0.42 59.38
CA GLU A 38 28.40 0.07 60.42
C GLU A 38 27.24 0.99 59.90
N THR A 39 26.53 1.65 60.82
CA THR A 39 25.32 2.46 60.57
C THR A 39 25.42 3.88 61.16
N THR A 40 24.74 4.86 60.55
CA THR A 40 24.24 6.15 61.14
C THR A 40 23.40 6.87 60.06
N SER A 41 22.21 7.51 60.25
CA SER A 41 21.64 8.39 61.31
C SER A 41 22.25 9.81 61.27
N ARG A 42 21.53 10.96 61.17
CA ARG A 42 20.09 11.27 61.44
C ARG A 42 19.72 12.72 60.98
N LYS A 43 18.46 12.98 60.55
CA LYS A 43 17.53 14.09 61.00
C LYS A 43 16.46 14.52 59.95
N GLN A 44 15.30 14.95 60.46
CA GLN A 44 14.24 15.75 59.81
C GLN A 44 14.09 17.10 60.56
N PRO A 45 13.22 18.02 60.08
CA PRO A 45 11.97 18.24 60.84
C PRO A 45 10.68 18.13 59.97
N ARG A 46 9.51 18.27 60.61
CA ARG A 46 8.16 18.08 60.04
C ARG A 46 7.32 19.37 60.11
N ASN A 47 6.22 19.41 59.35
CA ASN A 47 4.91 19.91 59.81
C ASN A 47 3.77 19.13 59.11
N ALA A 48 2.62 18.97 59.78
CA ALA A 48 1.46 18.15 59.36
C ALA A 48 0.20 18.48 60.20
N ILE A 49 -0.87 17.64 60.14
CA ILE A 49 -2.18 17.69 60.88
C ILE A 49 -3.26 18.52 60.13
N LEU A 50 -4.55 18.14 59.92
CA LEU A 50 -5.43 16.95 60.17
C LEU A 50 -5.82 16.27 58.81
N TYR A 51 -6.26 15.00 58.65
CA TYR A 51 -7.41 14.20 59.20
C TYR A 51 -8.82 14.72 58.76
N ALA A 52 -9.84 13.91 58.40
CA ALA A 52 -10.05 12.45 58.53
C ALA A 52 -11.13 11.83 57.56
N ARG A 53 -11.21 10.47 57.58
CA ARG A 53 -12.25 9.53 57.05
C ARG A 53 -12.27 9.23 55.53
N GLY A 54 -12.57 8.01 55.08
CA GLY A 54 -12.92 6.75 55.79
C GLY A 54 -12.75 5.49 54.90
N ARG A 55 -12.87 4.28 55.48
CA ARG A 55 -12.79 2.98 54.75
C ARG A 55 -14.20 2.43 54.47
N GLU A 56 -14.23 1.28 53.77
CA GLU A 56 -15.34 0.35 53.44
C GLU A 56 -15.76 0.43 51.95
N TYR A 57 -16.03 -0.67 51.22
CA TYR A 57 -16.03 -2.11 51.57
C TYR A 57 -15.28 -2.91 50.48
N THR A 58 -14.71 -4.07 50.81
CA THR A 58 -14.20 -5.06 49.84
C THR A 58 -14.89 -6.39 50.05
N ASP A 59 -15.81 -6.76 49.16
CA ASP A 59 -16.37 -8.10 48.99
C ASP A 59 -17.13 -8.15 47.63
N TRP A 60 -17.60 -9.34 47.22
CA TRP A 60 -18.39 -9.59 45.99
C TRP A 60 -17.66 -9.44 44.63
N LEU A 61 -16.71 -10.34 44.37
CA LEU A 61 -16.52 -10.94 43.04
C LEU A 61 -16.27 -12.44 43.19
N GLY A 62 -17.31 -13.27 43.04
CA GLY A 62 -17.19 -14.71 43.23
C GLY A 62 -18.48 -15.51 43.13
N GLU A 63 -19.13 -15.55 41.96
CA GLU A 63 -19.96 -16.69 41.55
C GLU A 63 -20.24 -16.66 40.02
N VAL A 64 -20.84 -17.74 39.49
CA VAL A 64 -21.25 -17.92 38.07
C VAL A 64 -20.12 -17.96 37.02
N VAL A 65 -19.13 -18.82 37.29
CA VAL A 65 -18.51 -19.65 36.23
C VAL A 65 -18.67 -21.11 36.66
N VAL A 66 -18.74 -22.05 35.71
CA VAL A 66 -19.00 -23.50 35.88
C VAL A 66 -20.47 -23.89 36.11
N VAL A 67 -21.26 -23.92 35.02
CA VAL A 67 -22.27 -24.97 34.75
C VAL A 67 -22.24 -25.26 33.23
N ILE A 68 -22.69 -26.46 32.82
CA ILE A 68 -22.88 -26.90 31.42
C ILE A 68 -21.57 -27.14 30.63
N LEU A 69 -20.78 -28.14 31.06
CA LEU A 69 -19.95 -28.91 30.12
C LEU A 69 -19.72 -30.36 30.60
N CYS A 70 -20.79 -31.10 30.90
CA CYS A 70 -20.70 -32.55 31.18
C CYS A 70 -22.06 -33.26 31.09
N GLN A 71 -22.44 -33.75 29.90
CA GLN A 71 -23.38 -34.87 29.69
C GLN A 71 -23.53 -35.19 28.20
N PHE A 72 -22.88 -36.26 27.73
CA PHE A 72 -23.40 -37.21 26.72
C PHE A 72 -22.38 -38.34 26.48
N ILE A 73 -22.38 -39.34 27.36
CA ILE A 73 -21.85 -40.68 27.08
C ILE A 73 -22.90 -41.69 27.57
N PRO A 74 -23.60 -42.39 26.66
CA PRO A 74 -24.43 -43.54 27.00
C PRO A 74 -23.67 -44.83 26.70
N THR A 75 -23.30 -45.58 27.72
CA THR A 75 -22.92 -46.99 27.58
C THR A 75 -24.17 -47.88 27.58
N HIS A 76 -24.04 -49.08 27.00
CA HIS A 76 -24.95 -50.21 27.24
C HIS A 76 -25.05 -50.55 28.76
N ASP A 77 -26.06 -51.27 29.28
CA ASP A 77 -26.83 -52.32 28.60
C ASP A 77 -28.23 -52.66 29.18
N SER A 78 -29.05 -53.32 28.35
CA SER A 78 -30.10 -54.35 28.59
C SER A 78 -31.25 -54.23 29.65
N THR A 79 -32.43 -54.73 29.22
CA THR A 79 -33.58 -55.37 29.96
C THR A 79 -34.82 -54.59 30.49
N SER A 80 -35.94 -54.84 29.77
CA SER A 80 -37.33 -55.14 30.26
C SER A 80 -38.36 -54.04 30.66
N SER A 81 -39.45 -53.99 29.86
CA SER A 81 -40.88 -53.69 30.13
C SER A 81 -41.32 -52.84 31.34
N THR A 82 -42.28 -51.90 31.24
CA THR A 82 -43.67 -52.11 30.75
C THR A 82 -44.38 -50.81 30.30
N ASN A 83 -45.65 -50.92 29.86
CA ASN A 83 -46.52 -49.85 29.32
C ASN A 83 -46.75 -48.62 30.25
N ILE A 84 -47.01 -47.44 29.65
CA ILE A 84 -48.31 -46.70 29.77
C ILE A 84 -48.42 -45.49 28.81
N ASN A 85 -49.61 -45.33 28.22
CA ASN A 85 -50.25 -44.19 27.53
C ASN A 85 -49.44 -43.02 26.89
N ARG A 86 -49.61 -42.87 25.56
CA ARG A 86 -49.43 -41.60 24.82
C ARG A 86 -50.76 -40.84 24.70
N ARG A 87 -50.90 -39.67 25.35
CA ARG A 87 -51.78 -38.53 24.93
C ARG A 87 -51.69 -37.36 25.95
N GLU A 88 -50.73 -36.44 25.78
CA GLU A 88 -50.78 -35.01 26.19
C GLU A 88 -49.43 -34.28 26.01
N GLN A 89 -48.88 -34.24 24.79
CA GLN A 89 -47.63 -33.50 24.53
C GLN A 89 -47.48 -33.06 23.07
N LYS A 90 -48.43 -32.23 22.58
CA LYS A 90 -48.46 -31.83 21.15
C LYS A 90 -48.73 -30.34 20.85
N ILE A 91 -48.76 -29.47 21.86
CA ILE A 91 -49.03 -28.02 21.68
C ILE A 91 -47.84 -27.13 22.11
N THR A 92 -47.10 -27.50 23.16
CA THR A 92 -45.92 -26.73 23.63
C THR A 92 -44.63 -26.96 22.82
N THR A 93 -44.61 -27.90 21.88
CA THR A 93 -43.41 -28.24 21.08
C THR A 93 -43.18 -27.26 19.92
N MET A 94 -44.23 -26.86 19.21
CA MET A 94 -44.10 -26.13 17.93
C MET A 94 -43.44 -24.75 18.04
N ALA A 95 -43.55 -24.06 19.18
CA ALA A 95 -42.90 -22.75 19.39
C ALA A 95 -41.37 -22.87 19.49
N ARG A 96 -40.86 -23.84 20.27
CA ARG A 96 -39.41 -24.08 20.40
C ARG A 96 -38.83 -24.72 19.14
N THR A 97 -39.57 -25.63 18.50
CA THR A 97 -39.14 -26.23 17.22
C THR A 97 -38.99 -25.18 16.12
N ARG A 98 -39.84 -24.14 16.06
CA ARG A 98 -39.66 -23.05 15.07
C ARG A 98 -38.37 -22.26 15.30
N ALA A 99 -38.08 -21.80 16.52
CA ALA A 99 -36.84 -21.06 16.80
C ALA A 99 -35.58 -21.89 16.50
N ILE A 100 -35.59 -23.17 16.88
CA ILE A 100 -34.48 -24.10 16.62
C ILE A 100 -34.34 -24.38 15.11
N ILE A 101 -35.43 -24.59 14.37
CA ILE A 101 -35.39 -24.75 12.91
C ILE A 101 -34.92 -23.46 12.23
N THR A 102 -35.31 -22.26 12.70
CA THR A 102 -34.79 -21.00 12.13
C THR A 102 -33.28 -20.88 12.33
N HIS A 103 -32.75 -21.11 13.53
CA HIS A 103 -31.29 -21.05 13.75
C HIS A 103 -30.52 -22.17 13.03
N ILE A 104 -31.06 -23.39 12.98
CA ILE A 104 -30.48 -24.49 12.18
C ILE A 104 -30.57 -24.16 10.69
N ALA A 105 -31.63 -23.52 10.19
CA ALA A 105 -31.73 -23.10 8.80
C ALA A 105 -30.79 -21.94 8.46
N THR A 106 -30.57 -20.96 9.36
CA THR A 106 -29.57 -19.91 9.14
C THR A 106 -28.14 -20.48 9.17
N PHE A 107 -27.85 -21.37 10.12
CA PHE A 107 -26.55 -22.03 10.22
C PHE A 107 -26.29 -22.96 9.04
N LEU A 108 -27.25 -23.83 8.68
CA LEU A 108 -27.12 -24.74 7.55
C LEU A 108 -27.21 -24.02 6.19
N ALA A 109 -27.95 -22.93 6.01
CA ALA A 109 -27.88 -22.16 4.76
C ALA A 109 -26.48 -21.52 4.59
N GLY A 110 -25.90 -20.99 5.67
CA GLY A 110 -24.53 -20.48 5.67
C GLY A 110 -23.49 -21.57 5.37
N VAL A 111 -23.68 -22.80 5.88
CA VAL A 111 -22.78 -23.93 5.65
C VAL A 111 -23.00 -24.60 4.28
N PHE A 112 -24.24 -24.82 3.82
CA PHE A 112 -24.51 -25.51 2.55
C PHE A 112 -24.15 -24.66 1.33
N VAL A 113 -24.38 -23.33 1.35
CA VAL A 113 -24.01 -22.46 0.22
C VAL A 113 -22.49 -22.28 0.12
N SER A 114 -21.80 -22.12 1.27
CA SER A 114 -20.34 -22.07 1.28
C SER A 114 -19.72 -23.41 0.89
N THR A 115 -20.31 -24.54 1.32
CA THR A 115 -19.89 -25.88 0.88
C THR A 115 -20.12 -26.05 -0.63
N LEU A 116 -21.30 -25.74 -1.17
CA LEU A 116 -21.61 -25.97 -2.59
C LEU A 116 -20.67 -25.18 -3.53
N LEU A 117 -20.37 -23.92 -3.21
CA LEU A 117 -19.47 -23.09 -4.01
C LEU A 117 -17.99 -23.51 -3.86
N ALA A 118 -17.53 -23.87 -2.65
CA ALA A 118 -16.18 -24.37 -2.46
C ALA A 118 -15.98 -25.76 -3.12
N THR A 119 -16.94 -26.67 -2.97
CA THR A 119 -16.91 -28.00 -3.60
C THR A 119 -16.90 -27.90 -5.13
N TYR A 120 -17.67 -26.98 -5.73
CA TYR A 120 -17.74 -26.82 -7.18
C TYR A 120 -16.41 -26.45 -7.85
N GLN A 121 -15.50 -25.76 -7.16
CA GLN A 121 -14.16 -25.43 -7.68
C GLN A 121 -13.03 -26.32 -7.14
N LEU A 122 -13.19 -27.00 -6.01
CA LEU A 122 -12.09 -27.73 -5.35
C LEU A 122 -12.22 -29.25 -5.34
N SER A 123 -13.39 -29.86 -5.61
CA SER A 123 -13.55 -31.32 -5.46
C SER A 123 -13.03 -32.18 -6.63
N SER A 124 -12.25 -31.62 -7.57
CA SER A 124 -11.74 -32.35 -8.74
C SER A 124 -10.28 -32.81 -8.62
N ASN A 125 -9.53 -32.32 -7.62
CA ASN A 125 -8.10 -32.59 -7.43
C ASN A 125 -7.80 -32.93 -5.96
N GLU A 126 -8.04 -34.19 -5.56
CA GLU A 126 -7.21 -35.00 -4.65
C GLU A 126 -7.95 -36.29 -4.25
N LEU A 127 -7.49 -37.45 -4.75
CA LEU A 127 -7.51 -38.77 -4.08
C LEU A 127 -7.09 -39.90 -5.04
N LYS A 128 -5.78 -40.13 -5.13
CA LYS A 128 -5.17 -41.47 -5.25
C LYS A 128 -3.66 -41.38 -5.09
N ASP A 129 -3.10 -42.54 -4.76
CA ASP A 129 -1.72 -42.80 -4.37
C ASP A 129 -1.35 -42.11 -3.02
N ASP A 130 -0.79 -42.78 -2.01
CA ASP A 130 -0.20 -44.13 -1.98
C ASP A 130 -0.71 -45.00 -0.81
N ALA A 131 -0.72 -46.32 -1.01
CA ALA A 131 -1.08 -47.31 0.01
C ALA A 131 0.10 -48.27 0.27
N GLY A 132 1.20 -47.73 0.84
CA GLY A 132 2.45 -48.46 1.10
C GLY A 132 2.86 -48.43 2.58
N GLY A 133 2.53 -49.49 3.34
CA GLY A 133 2.94 -49.62 4.74
C GLY A 133 4.26 -50.36 4.92
N GLY A 134 5.18 -49.79 5.72
CA GLY A 134 6.45 -50.43 6.10
C GLY A 134 7.16 -49.67 7.23
N PRO A 135 7.46 -50.28 8.40
CA PRO A 135 7.86 -49.53 9.60
C PRO A 135 9.38 -49.55 9.86
N LEU A 136 9.88 -48.54 10.58
CA LEU A 136 11.05 -48.70 11.45
C LEU A 136 11.05 -47.67 12.60
N SER A 137 11.41 -48.15 13.79
CA SER A 137 11.53 -47.35 15.01
C SER A 137 12.96 -46.79 15.18
N ASN A 138 13.09 -45.60 15.79
CA ASN A 138 13.61 -45.50 17.17
C ASN A 138 13.85 -44.05 17.67
N SER A 139 13.43 -43.83 18.92
CA SER A 139 14.19 -43.15 19.99
C SER A 139 15.16 -42.00 19.65
N LEU A 140 14.85 -40.80 20.15
CA LEU A 140 15.55 -40.28 21.35
C LEU A 140 14.79 -39.14 22.05
N LYS A 141 15.17 -38.87 23.31
CA LYS A 141 14.62 -37.80 24.15
C LYS A 141 15.32 -36.47 23.84
N VAL A 142 14.58 -35.37 23.90
CA VAL A 142 15.16 -34.02 24.01
C VAL A 142 15.25 -33.66 25.50
N GLU A 143 16.46 -33.61 26.05
CA GLU A 143 16.72 -32.87 27.29
C GLU A 143 17.19 -31.46 26.93
N ALA A 144 16.53 -30.45 27.48
CA ALA A 144 16.94 -29.07 27.32
C ALA A 144 18.04 -28.72 28.33
N ASN A 145 19.09 -28.04 27.88
CA ASN A 145 19.92 -27.22 28.75
C ASN A 145 20.54 -26.05 27.99
N ALA A 146 20.48 -24.85 28.59
CA ALA A 146 20.98 -23.62 27.99
C ALA A 146 22.45 -23.39 28.36
N VAL A 147 23.26 -22.93 27.41
CA VAL A 147 24.59 -22.35 27.69
C VAL A 147 24.69 -20.96 27.07
N ARG A 148 24.72 -19.95 27.94
CA ARG A 148 24.88 -18.53 27.61
C ARG A 148 26.37 -18.17 27.62
N GLY A 149 27.04 -18.29 26.48
CA GLY A 149 28.50 -18.07 26.36
C GLY A 149 28.89 -16.68 25.90
N GLY A 150 29.12 -15.74 26.84
CA GLY A 150 29.64 -14.41 26.52
C GLY A 150 31.17 -14.36 26.41
N ALA A 151 31.71 -13.77 25.33
CA ALA A 151 33.14 -13.53 25.17
C ALA A 151 33.59 -12.22 25.85
N LYS A 152 34.85 -12.15 26.27
CA LYS A 152 35.44 -10.99 26.98
C LYS A 152 36.20 -10.03 26.04
N PRO A 153 36.47 -8.78 26.46
CA PRO A 153 36.83 -7.68 25.57
C PRO A 153 38.32 -7.63 25.20
N THR A 154 38.64 -6.86 24.15
CA THR A 154 39.99 -6.43 23.78
C THR A 154 40.21 -4.96 24.15
N ASN A 155 41.30 -4.67 24.87
CA ASN A 155 41.71 -3.31 25.18
C ASN A 155 42.35 -2.61 23.96
N ARG A 156 41.92 -1.38 23.69
CA ARG A 156 42.75 -0.29 23.12
C ARG A 156 42.21 1.04 23.67
N GLY A 157 43.10 2.00 23.90
CA GLY A 157 42.78 3.28 24.51
C GLY A 157 43.24 4.47 23.68
N ASN A 158 43.39 5.61 24.38
CA ASN A 158 43.78 6.95 23.93
C ASN A 158 42.70 7.83 23.26
N ASP A 159 42.52 8.98 23.91
CA ASP A 159 42.32 10.34 23.39
C ASP A 159 41.09 10.62 22.48
N ASN A 160 40.23 11.61 22.76
CA ASN A 160 40.50 12.90 23.39
C ASN A 160 39.36 13.40 24.31
N GLN A 161 39.70 14.33 25.21
CA GLN A 161 38.73 15.18 25.88
C GLN A 161 38.37 16.38 24.99
N ASN A 162 37.10 16.76 24.94
CA ASN A 162 36.71 18.16 24.74
C ASN A 162 35.29 18.39 25.29
N ALA A 163 35.11 19.45 26.08
CA ALA A 163 33.83 19.80 26.66
C ALA A 163 33.09 20.81 25.76
N GLY A 164 31.82 20.53 25.46
CA GLY A 164 30.90 21.47 24.82
C GLY A 164 29.71 21.72 25.73
N THR A 165 29.46 22.97 26.08
CA THR A 165 28.36 23.37 26.97
C THR A 165 27.00 23.20 26.29
N GLY A 166 26.06 22.53 26.95
CA GLY A 166 24.66 22.49 26.51
C GLY A 166 23.95 23.81 26.80
N ASN A 167 23.08 24.23 25.89
CA ASN A 167 22.10 25.29 26.14
C ASN A 167 20.74 24.62 26.43
N ASP A 168 20.18 24.87 27.61
CA ASP A 168 18.80 24.49 27.90
C ASP A 168 17.82 25.31 27.04
N VAL A 169 17.01 24.63 26.24
CA VAL A 169 15.82 25.23 25.59
C VAL A 169 14.61 24.89 26.44
N THR A 170 14.01 25.91 27.05
CA THR A 170 12.83 25.77 27.90
C THR A 170 11.60 25.46 27.06
N VAL A 171 10.99 24.30 27.29
CA VAL A 171 9.71 23.92 26.66
C VAL A 171 8.56 24.59 27.42
N GLU A 172 7.86 25.52 26.78
CA GLU A 172 6.66 26.13 27.36
C GLU A 172 5.48 25.14 27.43
N LYS A 173 4.60 25.36 28.41
CA LYS A 173 3.46 24.47 28.69
C LYS A 173 2.26 24.86 27.84
N TYR A 174 1.75 23.91 27.06
CA TYR A 174 0.39 24.00 26.52
C TYR A 174 -0.64 24.02 27.66
N SER A 175 -1.69 24.84 27.49
CA SER A 175 -2.76 25.02 28.48
C SER A 175 -4.02 24.25 28.06
N GLU A 176 -4.51 23.38 28.94
CA GLU A 176 -5.75 22.63 28.72
C GLU A 176 -6.98 23.56 28.69
N ARG A 177 -7.74 23.57 27.58
CA ARG A 177 -9.06 24.20 27.55
C ARG A 177 -10.15 23.19 27.88
N LYS A 178 -10.77 23.40 29.04
CA LYS A 178 -11.84 22.58 29.61
C LYS A 178 -13.17 22.86 28.89
N MET A 179 -13.68 21.91 28.12
CA MET A 179 -15.02 22.03 27.54
C MET A 179 -16.09 21.84 28.62
N GLY A 180 -17.10 22.72 28.63
CA GLY A 180 -18.28 22.58 29.48
C GLY A 180 -19.31 21.65 28.85
N ALA A 181 -19.95 20.80 29.65
CA ALA A 181 -21.11 20.04 29.24
C ALA A 181 -22.37 20.69 29.84
N GLU A 182 -23.24 21.21 28.97
CA GLU A 182 -24.59 21.61 29.36
C GLU A 182 -25.60 20.55 28.91
N ALA A 183 -26.55 20.23 29.78
CA ALA A 183 -27.55 19.21 29.53
C ALA A 183 -28.86 19.82 29.02
N PHE A 184 -29.52 19.13 28.09
CA PHE A 184 -30.92 19.41 27.76
C PHE A 184 -31.76 18.13 27.95
N ASN A 185 -32.87 18.25 28.68
CA ASN A 185 -33.68 17.12 29.11
C ASN A 185 -35.17 17.48 29.11
N ALA A 186 -35.86 17.20 28.00
CA ALA A 186 -37.31 17.34 27.78
C ALA A 186 -37.67 16.69 26.43
N ASN A 187 -38.82 16.04 26.22
CA ASN A 187 -39.79 15.48 27.16
C ASN A 187 -40.52 14.27 26.50
N GLU A 188 -41.38 13.60 27.25
CA GLU A 188 -42.06 12.34 26.92
C GLU A 188 -43.33 12.50 26.00
N GLN A 189 -43.87 11.36 25.54
CA GLN A 189 -45.23 11.09 25.01
C GLN A 189 -45.47 11.42 23.52
N LEU A 190 -45.76 10.42 22.67
CA LEU A 190 -47.08 9.78 22.62
C LEU A 190 -47.04 8.30 22.18
N LYS A 191 -47.93 7.45 22.73
CA LYS A 191 -48.21 6.09 22.25
C LYS A 191 -49.64 6.00 21.69
N LYS A 192 -49.82 5.50 20.46
CA LYS A 192 -51.04 4.79 20.02
C LYS A 192 -50.71 3.72 18.98
N PRO A 193 -51.23 2.49 19.11
CA PRO A 193 -51.17 1.48 18.05
C PRO A 193 -52.32 1.68 17.05
N ILE A 194 -52.11 1.24 15.81
CA ILE A 194 -53.17 0.93 14.84
C ILE A 194 -52.99 -0.53 14.42
N ALA A 195 -54.09 -1.26 14.34
CA ALA A 195 -54.14 -2.67 13.97
C ALA A 195 -55.14 -2.88 12.82
N MET A 196 -55.05 -4.06 12.19
CA MET A 196 -55.94 -4.56 11.13
C MET A 196 -55.89 -3.79 9.79
N ILE A 197 -55.44 -4.49 8.75
CA ILE A 197 -56.32 -5.01 7.69
C ILE A 197 -55.84 -6.44 7.38
N SER A 198 -56.73 -7.31 6.90
CA SER A 198 -56.50 -8.74 6.67
C SER A 198 -56.73 -9.13 5.21
N ASP A 199 -56.51 -10.42 4.92
CA ASP A 199 -57.12 -11.20 3.84
C ASP A 199 -56.92 -10.76 2.38
N SER A 200 -55.91 -11.39 1.74
CA SER A 200 -56.11 -11.98 0.41
C SER A 200 -55.09 -13.12 0.18
N ALA A 201 -55.51 -14.36 0.42
CA ALA A 201 -54.74 -15.54 0.02
C ALA A 201 -55.46 -16.22 -1.16
N SER A 202 -54.78 -16.32 -2.30
CA SER A 202 -55.29 -16.96 -3.51
C SER A 202 -54.25 -17.91 -4.09
N GLU A 203 -54.63 -19.19 -4.13
CA GLU A 203 -54.22 -20.25 -5.07
C GLU A 203 -52.94 -20.00 -5.90
N ILE A 204 -51.89 -20.76 -5.55
CA ILE A 204 -50.73 -20.98 -6.43
C ILE A 204 -50.98 -22.29 -7.16
N ASP A 205 -51.10 -22.24 -8.48
CA ASP A 205 -51.28 -23.40 -9.36
C ASP A 205 -49.91 -24.00 -9.75
N GLU A 206 -49.74 -25.32 -9.60
CA GLU A 206 -48.45 -26.02 -9.81
C GLU A 206 -48.20 -26.35 -11.30
N SER A 207 -48.18 -25.33 -12.16
CA SER A 207 -47.71 -25.50 -13.54
C SER A 207 -46.17 -25.53 -13.58
N VAL A 208 -45.58 -26.73 -13.50
CA VAL A 208 -44.12 -26.93 -13.66
C VAL A 208 -43.70 -26.73 -15.12
N GLN A 209 -43.68 -25.46 -15.56
CA GLN A 209 -42.93 -25.07 -16.73
C GLN A 209 -41.44 -25.07 -16.36
N THR A 210 -40.67 -25.96 -16.96
CA THR A 210 -39.22 -25.82 -17.06
C THR A 210 -38.90 -24.65 -17.99
N THR A 211 -39.11 -23.43 -17.51
CA THR A 211 -38.53 -22.24 -18.11
C THR A 211 -37.05 -22.50 -18.30
N LYS A 212 -36.61 -22.56 -19.57
CA LYS A 212 -35.22 -22.30 -19.89
C LYS A 212 -34.92 -20.93 -19.31
N GLN A 213 -34.28 -20.90 -18.14
CA GLN A 213 -33.72 -19.66 -17.63
C GLN A 213 -32.79 -19.17 -18.72
N SER A 214 -33.18 -18.07 -19.37
CA SER A 214 -32.27 -17.34 -20.24
C SER A 214 -31.02 -17.14 -19.42
N ALA A 215 -29.87 -17.61 -19.92
CA ALA A 215 -28.63 -17.55 -19.17
C ALA A 215 -28.36 -16.08 -18.86
N ASN A 216 -28.70 -15.66 -17.63
CA ASN A 216 -28.76 -14.25 -17.26
C ASN A 216 -27.36 -13.73 -17.39
N LYS A 217 -27.11 -12.93 -18.43
CA LYS A 217 -25.75 -12.49 -18.72
C LYS A 217 -25.27 -11.74 -17.49
N HIS A 218 -24.13 -12.18 -16.95
CA HIS A 218 -23.50 -11.50 -15.84
C HIS A 218 -23.02 -10.14 -16.36
N ASP A 219 -23.80 -9.09 -16.08
CA ASP A 219 -23.57 -7.74 -16.60
C ASP A 219 -22.38 -7.04 -15.93
N ASN A 220 -21.92 -7.53 -14.77
CA ASN A 220 -20.79 -6.97 -14.02
C ASN A 220 -20.19 -8.00 -13.03
N ILE A 221 -18.99 -7.70 -12.50
CA ILE A 221 -18.27 -8.57 -11.56
C ILE A 221 -19.00 -8.82 -10.23
N CYS A 222 -19.83 -7.88 -9.77
CA CYS A 222 -20.57 -8.03 -8.51
C CYS A 222 -21.62 -9.14 -8.59
N SER A 223 -22.11 -9.46 -9.80
CA SER A 223 -22.99 -10.61 -10.03
C SER A 223 -22.30 -11.98 -9.91
N LEU A 224 -20.97 -12.03 -9.75
CA LEU A 224 -20.23 -13.25 -9.39
C LEU A 224 -20.24 -13.52 -7.87
N LEU A 225 -20.63 -12.53 -7.05
CA LEU A 225 -20.73 -12.67 -5.60
C LEU A 225 -22.17 -13.01 -5.21
N PRO A 226 -22.40 -13.99 -4.32
CA PRO A 226 -23.75 -14.38 -3.93
C PRO A 226 -24.43 -13.26 -3.10
N PRO A 227 -25.73 -13.00 -3.28
CA PRO A 227 -26.45 -12.04 -2.44
C PRO A 227 -26.90 -12.69 -1.10
N PRO A 228 -26.76 -12.01 0.06
CA PRO A 228 -26.07 -10.74 0.26
C PRO A 228 -24.55 -10.90 0.15
N THR A 229 -23.90 -9.91 -0.47
CA THR A 229 -22.45 -9.91 -0.75
C THR A 229 -21.63 -10.24 0.50
N PRO A 230 -20.83 -11.33 0.51
CA PRO A 230 -20.01 -11.69 1.66
C PRO A 230 -19.00 -10.60 2.02
N THR A 231 -18.75 -10.40 3.31
CA THR A 231 -17.72 -9.46 3.78
C THR A 231 -16.32 -9.97 3.45
N ALA A 232 -15.37 -9.05 3.21
CA ALA A 232 -13.97 -9.42 3.00
C ALA A 232 -13.39 -10.30 4.13
N LEU A 233 -13.78 -10.04 5.39
CA LEU A 233 -13.37 -10.86 6.53
C LEU A 233 -13.85 -12.33 6.39
N SER A 234 -15.11 -12.52 5.95
CA SER A 234 -15.67 -13.86 5.71
C SER A 234 -14.99 -14.54 4.52
N MET A 235 -14.79 -13.81 3.41
CA MET A 235 -14.14 -14.34 2.21
C MET A 235 -12.66 -14.67 2.43
N TRP A 236 -11.94 -13.86 3.19
CA TRP A 236 -10.54 -14.11 3.55
C TRP A 236 -10.43 -15.36 4.42
N SER A 237 -11.25 -15.44 5.46
CA SER A 237 -11.24 -16.57 6.40
C SER A 237 -11.61 -17.90 5.75
N SER A 238 -12.51 -17.91 4.76
CA SER A 238 -12.88 -19.14 4.03
C SER A 238 -11.87 -19.59 2.98
N HIS A 239 -10.88 -18.76 2.63
CA HIS A 239 -9.91 -19.03 1.57
C HIS A 239 -8.44 -19.01 2.04
N LEU A 240 -8.20 -19.11 3.36
CA LEU A 240 -6.84 -19.15 3.93
C LEU A 240 -5.89 -20.17 3.26
N PRO A 241 -6.30 -21.39 2.85
CA PRO A 241 -5.43 -22.31 2.12
C PRO A 241 -4.99 -21.76 0.75
N ASN A 242 -5.89 -21.10 0.02
CA ASN A 242 -5.60 -20.52 -1.29
C ASN A 242 -4.68 -19.31 -1.14
N ILE A 243 -4.93 -18.45 -0.15
CA ILE A 243 -4.07 -17.30 0.21
C ILE A 243 -2.66 -17.79 0.59
N PHE A 244 -2.56 -18.84 1.40
CA PHE A 244 -1.30 -19.45 1.81
C PHE A 244 -0.51 -19.97 0.60
N ASN A 245 -1.13 -20.81 -0.25
CA ASN A 245 -0.49 -21.34 -1.46
C ASN A 245 -0.10 -20.23 -2.46
N ALA A 246 -0.93 -19.19 -2.60
CA ALA A 246 -0.64 -18.03 -3.44
C ALA A 246 0.51 -17.15 -2.91
N THR A 247 0.90 -17.29 -1.64
CA THR A 247 1.99 -16.50 -1.04
C THR A 247 3.39 -17.01 -1.43
N LYS A 248 3.48 -18.19 -2.06
CA LYS A 248 4.73 -18.74 -2.62
C LYS A 248 5.44 -17.73 -3.53
N HIS A 249 6.71 -17.49 -3.26
CA HIS A 249 7.54 -16.67 -4.14
C HIS A 249 7.85 -17.44 -5.44
N PRO A 250 7.96 -16.81 -6.63
CA PRO A 250 8.25 -17.52 -7.89
C PRO A 250 9.51 -18.40 -7.88
N GLY A 251 10.56 -17.97 -7.16
CA GLY A 251 11.77 -18.76 -6.90
C GLY A 251 11.70 -19.68 -5.68
N ASP A 252 10.50 -20.04 -5.24
CA ASP A 252 10.20 -20.94 -4.11
C ASP A 252 8.93 -21.79 -4.39
N GLN A 253 8.55 -21.97 -5.66
CA GLN A 253 7.33 -22.70 -6.04
C GLN A 253 7.49 -24.22 -5.88
N ASP A 254 8.68 -24.75 -6.21
CA ASP A 254 8.95 -26.19 -6.28
C ASP A 254 9.15 -26.80 -4.89
N ASP A 255 10.07 -26.24 -4.09
CA ASP A 255 10.43 -26.75 -2.76
C ASP A 255 9.59 -26.14 -1.60
N PHE A 256 8.96 -24.98 -1.83
CA PHE A 256 8.30 -24.13 -0.82
C PHE A 256 9.11 -24.00 0.49
N THR A 257 10.39 -23.63 0.38
CA THR A 257 11.31 -23.53 1.53
C THR A 257 10.84 -22.56 2.62
N TYR A 258 10.01 -21.57 2.28
CA TYR A 258 9.42 -20.66 3.25
C TYR A 258 8.05 -21.12 3.81
N HIS A 259 7.62 -22.37 3.58
CA HIS A 259 6.32 -22.91 4.02
C HIS A 259 6.01 -22.62 5.49
N ASP A 260 6.83 -23.14 6.42
CA ASP A 260 6.57 -23.05 7.86
C ASP A 260 6.63 -21.60 8.37
N PHE A 261 7.57 -20.80 7.85
CA PHE A 261 7.66 -19.38 8.17
C PHE A 261 6.42 -18.62 7.69
N THR A 262 5.95 -18.90 6.48
CA THR A 262 4.73 -18.31 5.91
C THR A 262 3.48 -18.74 6.68
N ALA A 263 3.42 -19.99 7.14
CA ALA A 263 2.31 -20.51 7.93
C ALA A 263 2.25 -19.88 9.33
N LEU A 264 3.41 -19.71 9.99
CA LEU A 264 3.53 -19.02 11.26
C LEU A 264 3.20 -17.52 11.13
N LEU A 265 3.67 -16.86 10.07
CA LEU A 265 3.27 -15.48 9.77
C LEU A 265 1.75 -15.37 9.59
N LEU A 266 1.10 -16.31 8.88
CA LEU A 266 -0.35 -16.30 8.66
C LEU A 266 -1.14 -16.57 9.96
N HIS A 267 -0.58 -17.38 10.87
CA HIS A 267 -1.11 -17.57 12.22
C HIS A 267 -1.04 -16.27 13.05
N PHE A 268 0.06 -15.50 12.96
CA PHE A 268 0.17 -14.21 13.65
C PHE A 268 -0.67 -13.10 13.01
N MET A 269 -0.80 -13.10 11.67
CA MET A 269 -1.63 -12.19 10.88
C MET A 269 -3.09 -12.67 10.85
N THR A 270 -3.70 -12.71 12.03
CA THR A 270 -5.11 -13.12 12.21
C THR A 270 -6.06 -12.22 11.40
N PRO A 271 -7.28 -12.71 11.05
CA PRO A 271 -8.25 -11.90 10.32
C PRO A 271 -8.58 -10.56 10.99
N ASP A 272 -8.61 -10.51 12.33
CA ASP A 272 -8.75 -9.26 13.11
C ASP A 272 -7.59 -8.28 12.87
N ARG A 273 -6.33 -8.75 12.97
CA ARG A 273 -5.16 -7.92 12.70
C ARG A 273 -5.11 -7.41 11.26
N ILE A 274 -5.41 -8.28 10.29
CA ILE A 274 -5.51 -7.89 8.88
C ILE A 274 -6.61 -6.83 8.69
N GLN A 275 -7.74 -6.94 9.39
CA GLN A 275 -8.81 -5.93 9.36
C GLN A 275 -8.39 -4.59 9.97
N ARG A 276 -7.59 -4.57 11.06
CA ARG A 276 -7.00 -3.33 11.62
C ARG A 276 -6.15 -2.55 10.60
N GLY A 277 -5.60 -3.26 9.61
CA GLY A 277 -4.86 -2.67 8.50
C GLY A 277 -5.71 -1.84 7.53
N VAL A 278 -7.05 -1.93 7.56
CA VAL A 278 -7.95 -1.07 6.77
C VAL A 278 -8.24 0.22 7.55
N LYS A 279 -7.79 1.38 7.03
CA LYS A 279 -7.87 2.67 7.75
C LYS A 279 -8.99 3.58 7.24
N THR A 280 -9.12 3.73 5.93
CA THR A 280 -10.25 4.42 5.27
C THR A 280 -10.58 3.76 3.94
N LEU A 281 -11.81 3.95 3.46
CA LEU A 281 -12.24 3.60 2.11
C LEU A 281 -12.52 4.92 1.35
N PRO A 282 -12.39 4.95 0.01
CA PRO A 282 -12.64 6.16 -0.76
C PRO A 282 -14.12 6.57 -0.69
N LEU A 283 -14.39 7.87 -0.78
CA LEU A 283 -15.76 8.41 -0.84
C LEU A 283 -16.30 8.43 -2.27
N ASP A 284 -15.44 8.64 -3.26
CA ASP A 284 -15.76 8.38 -4.66
C ASP A 284 -15.43 6.92 -5.02
N TRP A 285 -16.45 6.15 -5.38
CA TRP A 285 -16.32 4.75 -5.80
C TRP A 285 -16.15 4.60 -7.31
N SER A 286 -16.27 5.67 -8.10
CA SER A 286 -16.08 5.65 -9.56
C SER A 286 -14.73 5.03 -9.99
N PRO A 287 -13.59 5.27 -9.31
CA PRO A 287 -12.32 4.62 -9.64
C PRO A 287 -12.31 3.12 -9.32
N VAL A 288 -13.05 2.70 -8.28
CA VAL A 288 -13.22 1.28 -7.91
C VAL A 288 -14.08 0.57 -8.95
N GLU A 289 -15.20 1.18 -9.37
CA GLU A 289 -16.08 0.67 -10.43
C GLU A 289 -15.33 0.49 -11.76
N ARG A 290 -14.54 1.49 -12.19
CA ARG A 290 -13.67 1.39 -13.38
C ARG A 290 -12.65 0.25 -13.25
N GLY A 291 -11.96 0.14 -12.12
CA GLY A 291 -10.96 -0.92 -11.92
C GLY A 291 -11.57 -2.33 -11.95
N LEU A 292 -12.76 -2.48 -11.35
CA LEU A 292 -13.51 -3.73 -11.36
C LEU A 292 -14.03 -4.10 -12.77
N ASP A 293 -14.44 -3.12 -13.58
CA ASP A 293 -14.84 -3.31 -14.98
C ASP A 293 -13.67 -3.76 -15.87
N VAL A 294 -12.46 -3.20 -15.70
CA VAL A 294 -11.24 -3.64 -16.37
C VAL A 294 -10.91 -5.10 -16.02
N ILE A 295 -10.94 -5.46 -14.73
CA ILE A 295 -10.75 -6.86 -14.28
C ILE A 295 -11.82 -7.76 -14.91
N TYR A 296 -13.08 -7.34 -14.90
CA TYR A 296 -14.21 -8.15 -15.35
C TYR A 296 -14.12 -8.52 -16.83
N LYS A 297 -13.90 -7.53 -17.71
CA LYS A 297 -13.75 -7.75 -19.16
C LYS A 297 -12.63 -8.72 -19.46
N ARG A 298 -11.47 -8.56 -18.80
CA ARG A 298 -10.31 -9.44 -18.99
C ARG A 298 -10.57 -10.85 -18.47
N TRP A 299 -11.26 -10.99 -17.34
CA TRP A 299 -11.68 -12.28 -16.79
C TRP A 299 -12.71 -12.98 -17.70
N GLU A 300 -13.75 -12.29 -18.17
CA GLU A 300 -14.78 -12.83 -19.09
C GLU A 300 -14.10 -13.35 -20.39
N PHE A 301 -13.16 -12.59 -20.95
CA PHE A 301 -12.37 -13.03 -22.11
C PHE A 301 -11.57 -14.30 -21.82
N ILE A 302 -10.82 -14.35 -20.71
CA ILE A 302 -10.01 -15.53 -20.35
C ILE A 302 -10.91 -16.74 -20.11
N GLN A 303 -12.06 -16.59 -19.43
CA GLN A 303 -13.02 -17.69 -19.24
C GLN A 303 -13.53 -18.24 -20.57
N ASN A 304 -13.92 -17.37 -21.50
CA ASN A 304 -14.45 -17.78 -22.81
C ASN A 304 -13.41 -18.54 -23.64
N GLU A 305 -12.15 -18.08 -23.68
CA GLU A 305 -11.07 -18.78 -24.39
C GLU A 305 -10.66 -20.10 -23.70
N VAL A 306 -10.65 -20.13 -22.36
CA VAL A 306 -10.42 -21.34 -21.55
C VAL A 306 -11.50 -22.39 -21.81
N GLU A 307 -12.77 -21.99 -21.86
CA GLU A 307 -13.88 -22.92 -22.09
C GLU A 307 -13.96 -23.36 -23.55
N ALA A 308 -13.69 -22.47 -24.51
CA ALA A 308 -13.51 -22.86 -25.91
C ALA A 308 -12.39 -23.89 -26.07
N TYR A 309 -11.30 -23.78 -25.30
CA TYR A 309 -10.25 -24.79 -25.25
C TYR A 309 -10.72 -26.09 -24.59
N ARG A 310 -11.46 -26.06 -23.46
CA ARG A 310 -12.01 -27.28 -22.83
C ARG A 310 -12.93 -28.05 -23.77
N VAL A 311 -13.91 -27.37 -24.37
CA VAL A 311 -14.85 -27.95 -25.34
C VAL A 311 -14.11 -28.55 -26.53
N LYS A 312 -13.14 -27.83 -27.10
CA LYS A 312 -12.33 -28.30 -28.24
C LYS A 312 -11.51 -29.56 -27.96
N ASN A 313 -11.05 -29.74 -26.72
CA ASN A 313 -10.19 -30.87 -26.32
C ASN A 313 -10.93 -31.92 -25.47
N ASN A 314 -12.25 -31.80 -25.30
CA ASN A 314 -13.08 -32.67 -24.45
C ASN A 314 -12.51 -32.83 -23.02
N LEU A 315 -12.18 -31.71 -22.37
CA LEU A 315 -11.66 -31.67 -21.00
C LEU A 315 -12.77 -31.35 -19.98
N ASP A 316 -12.81 -32.08 -18.87
CA ASP A 316 -13.71 -31.77 -17.77
C ASP A 316 -13.38 -30.40 -17.14
N TRP A 317 -14.41 -29.71 -16.63
CA TRP A 317 -14.30 -28.44 -15.89
C TRP A 317 -13.24 -28.45 -14.78
N GLY A 318 -13.11 -29.59 -14.10
CA GLY A 318 -12.16 -29.79 -13.00
C GLY A 318 -10.70 -30.04 -13.42
N LYS A 319 -10.39 -30.11 -14.72
CA LYS A 319 -9.01 -30.23 -15.22
C LYS A 319 -8.35 -28.87 -15.38
N SER A 320 -7.09 -28.79 -14.96
CA SER A 320 -6.21 -27.63 -15.17
C SER A 320 -5.89 -27.44 -16.65
N ILE A 321 -5.88 -26.19 -17.11
CA ILE A 321 -5.42 -25.83 -18.45
C ILE A 321 -3.87 -25.93 -18.50
N PRO A 322 -3.27 -26.52 -19.56
CA PRO A 322 -1.82 -26.56 -19.70
C PRO A 322 -1.21 -25.14 -19.64
N PRO A 323 -0.12 -24.89 -18.86
CA PRO A 323 0.40 -23.54 -18.66
C PRO A 323 0.76 -22.79 -19.95
N ASN A 324 1.24 -23.49 -20.98
CA ASN A 324 1.51 -22.90 -22.29
C ASN A 324 0.23 -22.39 -22.99
N VAL A 325 -0.88 -23.13 -22.89
CA VAL A 325 -2.17 -22.72 -23.46
C VAL A 325 -2.71 -21.49 -22.74
N LEU A 326 -2.56 -21.43 -21.42
CA LEU A 326 -2.95 -20.26 -20.65
C LEU A 326 -2.08 -19.03 -21.01
N GLN A 327 -0.78 -19.23 -21.24
CA GLN A 327 0.13 -18.19 -21.72
C GLN A 327 -0.25 -17.71 -23.14
N ASP A 328 -0.62 -18.62 -24.05
CA ASP A 328 -1.09 -18.29 -25.39
C ASP A 328 -2.37 -17.44 -25.36
N ILE A 329 -3.32 -17.76 -24.46
CA ILE A 329 -4.53 -16.95 -24.22
C ILE A 329 -4.17 -15.57 -23.66
N GLN A 330 -3.24 -15.49 -22.71
CA GLN A 330 -2.81 -14.21 -22.11
C GLN A 330 -2.03 -13.31 -23.07
N ASN A 331 -1.36 -13.91 -24.06
CA ASN A 331 -0.63 -13.23 -25.14
C ASN A 331 -1.52 -12.86 -26.34
N ASN A 332 -2.81 -13.23 -26.34
CA ASN A 332 -3.73 -12.96 -27.45
C ASN A 332 -3.92 -11.43 -27.61
N PRO A 333 -3.61 -10.82 -28.78
CA PRO A 333 -3.65 -9.36 -28.95
C PRO A 333 -5.06 -8.74 -28.89
N LYS A 334 -6.12 -9.57 -28.74
CA LYS A 334 -7.50 -9.12 -28.49
C LYS A 334 -7.90 -9.12 -27.01
N ILE A 335 -7.04 -9.61 -26.12
CA ILE A 335 -7.35 -9.67 -24.70
C ILE A 335 -7.53 -8.25 -24.12
N PRO A 336 -8.57 -7.98 -23.32
CA PRO A 336 -8.67 -6.71 -22.60
C PRO A 336 -7.44 -6.49 -21.71
N ARG A 337 -7.02 -5.23 -21.57
CA ARG A 337 -5.83 -4.86 -20.79
C ARG A 337 -5.93 -5.28 -19.32
N LYS A 338 -4.79 -5.46 -18.67
CA LYS A 338 -4.72 -5.66 -17.21
C LYS A 338 -5.14 -4.38 -16.48
N LEU A 339 -5.55 -4.53 -15.22
CA LEU A 339 -5.59 -3.41 -14.29
C LEU A 339 -4.15 -3.00 -13.94
N ASN A 340 -3.78 -1.74 -14.21
CA ASN A 340 -2.45 -1.21 -13.98
C ASN A 340 -2.37 -0.52 -12.61
N ILE A 341 -1.57 -1.06 -11.69
CA ILE A 341 -1.37 -0.53 -10.35
C ILE A 341 0.06 -0.02 -10.22
N VAL A 342 0.24 1.31 -10.17
CA VAL A 342 1.55 1.92 -9.89
C VAL A 342 1.75 1.99 -8.38
N VAL A 343 2.88 1.45 -7.90
CA VAL A 343 3.30 1.60 -6.50
C VAL A 343 4.47 2.56 -6.46
N MET A 344 4.21 3.79 -6.02
CA MET A 344 5.24 4.81 -5.81
C MET A 344 5.74 4.70 -4.37
N GLY A 345 7.05 4.59 -4.17
CA GLY A 345 7.54 4.41 -2.81
C GLY A 345 9.03 4.52 -2.60
N GLY A 346 9.39 4.39 -1.33
CA GLY A 346 10.75 4.63 -0.86
C GLY A 346 11.64 3.40 -0.90
N SER A 347 12.57 3.38 0.03
CA SER A 347 13.56 2.32 0.18
C SER A 347 12.92 0.95 0.53
N VAL A 348 11.87 0.95 1.36
CA VAL A 348 11.12 -0.25 1.75
C VAL A 348 10.40 -0.87 0.57
N THR A 349 9.62 -0.10 -0.19
CA THR A 349 8.93 -0.52 -1.42
C THR A 349 9.87 -1.10 -2.49
N MET A 350 11.11 -0.60 -2.56
CA MET A 350 12.18 -1.12 -3.42
C MET A 350 12.76 -2.48 -2.95
N GLY A 351 12.38 -2.97 -1.77
CA GLY A 351 12.80 -4.26 -1.22
C GLY A 351 14.20 -4.25 -0.58
N VAL A 352 14.60 -3.20 0.15
CA VAL A 352 15.81 -3.31 0.98
C VAL A 352 15.62 -4.46 2.00
N VAL A 353 16.59 -5.37 2.09
CA VAL A 353 16.63 -6.44 3.11
C VAL A 353 15.51 -7.52 3.00
N CYS A 354 14.61 -7.44 2.00
CA CYS A 354 13.52 -8.41 1.79
C CYS A 354 13.95 -9.88 1.58
N ASN A 355 15.24 -10.13 1.32
CA ASN A 355 15.83 -11.45 1.16
C ASN A 355 16.24 -12.08 2.51
N VAL A 356 16.36 -11.30 3.58
CA VAL A 356 16.72 -11.79 4.92
C VAL A 356 15.50 -12.41 5.57
N ASN A 357 15.63 -13.64 6.05
CA ASN A 357 14.55 -14.46 6.58
C ASN A 357 15.12 -15.47 7.62
N PRO A 358 14.29 -16.11 8.47
CA PRO A 358 14.77 -17.02 9.51
C PRO A 358 15.07 -18.45 9.05
N VAL A 359 14.78 -18.81 7.81
CA VAL A 359 14.88 -20.20 7.31
C VAL A 359 16.15 -20.43 6.49
N THR A 360 16.49 -19.51 5.58
CA THR A 360 17.57 -19.69 4.60
C THR A 360 18.47 -18.45 4.50
N SER A 361 19.74 -18.66 4.17
CA SER A 361 20.68 -17.59 3.81
C SER A 361 20.81 -17.36 2.30
N THR A 362 20.00 -18.05 1.48
CA THR A 362 20.07 -18.01 0.01
C THR A 362 19.27 -16.82 -0.53
N GLY A 363 19.98 -15.84 -1.10
CA GLY A 363 19.40 -14.56 -1.48
C GLY A 363 18.47 -14.62 -2.70
N ILE A 364 17.16 -14.48 -2.47
CA ILE A 364 16.19 -14.06 -3.50
C ILE A 364 16.60 -12.70 -4.07
N THR A 365 16.29 -12.44 -5.35
CA THR A 365 16.56 -11.11 -5.95
C THR A 365 15.76 -10.01 -5.28
N ARG A 366 16.43 -8.89 -4.97
CA ARG A 366 15.88 -7.75 -4.22
C ARG A 366 14.53 -7.22 -4.73
N ARG A 367 14.34 -7.15 -6.05
CA ARG A 367 13.07 -6.67 -6.64
C ARG A 367 11.94 -7.70 -6.55
N SER A 368 12.23 -9.00 -6.52
CA SER A 368 11.20 -10.06 -6.49
C SER A 368 10.78 -10.44 -5.06
N CYS A 369 11.66 -10.31 -4.06
CA CYS A 369 11.25 -10.48 -2.65
C CYS A 369 10.46 -9.30 -2.08
N ALA A 370 10.50 -8.14 -2.73
CA ALA A 370 9.76 -6.95 -2.34
C ALA A 370 8.25 -7.18 -2.42
N TRP A 371 7.47 -6.55 -1.53
CA TRP A 371 6.02 -6.75 -1.47
C TRP A 371 5.30 -6.44 -2.80
N PRO A 372 5.64 -5.38 -3.58
CA PRO A 372 4.95 -5.12 -4.86
C PRO A 372 5.27 -6.17 -5.92
N GLY A 373 6.50 -6.69 -5.93
CA GLY A 373 6.91 -7.77 -6.82
C GLY A 373 6.20 -9.09 -6.51
N ARG A 374 5.93 -9.36 -5.23
CA ARG A 374 5.10 -10.49 -4.79
C ARG A 374 3.63 -10.34 -5.17
N MET A 375 3.05 -9.12 -5.17
CA MET A 375 1.62 -8.91 -5.49
C MET A 375 1.20 -9.50 -6.84
N THR A 376 1.99 -9.31 -7.90
CA THR A 376 1.67 -9.84 -9.25
C THR A 376 1.60 -11.37 -9.24
N SER A 377 2.56 -12.04 -8.62
CA SER A 377 2.58 -13.51 -8.50
C SER A 377 1.48 -14.02 -7.57
N PHE A 378 1.23 -13.32 -6.45
CA PHE A 378 0.17 -13.64 -5.51
C PHE A 378 -1.21 -13.60 -6.17
N PHE A 379 -1.55 -12.52 -6.87
CA PHE A 379 -2.84 -12.42 -7.54
C PHE A 379 -2.97 -13.40 -8.71
N SER A 380 -1.91 -13.62 -9.50
CA SER A 380 -1.94 -14.64 -10.56
C SER A 380 -2.22 -16.03 -9.96
N ALA A 381 -1.50 -16.44 -8.91
CA ALA A 381 -1.72 -17.73 -8.24
C ALA A 381 -3.11 -17.83 -7.59
N LEU A 382 -3.58 -16.76 -6.92
CA LEU A 382 -4.90 -16.71 -6.28
C LEU A 382 -6.05 -16.83 -7.29
N PHE A 383 -5.86 -16.32 -8.51
CA PHE A 383 -6.81 -16.44 -9.63
C PHE A 383 -6.45 -17.60 -10.59
N GLY A 384 -5.83 -18.68 -10.11
CA GLY A 384 -5.64 -19.90 -10.91
C GLY A 384 -4.70 -19.76 -12.12
N GLY A 385 -3.76 -18.81 -12.05
CA GLY A 385 -2.83 -18.43 -13.11
C GLY A 385 -3.29 -17.23 -13.96
N TYR A 386 -4.45 -16.62 -13.68
CA TYR A 386 -4.97 -15.50 -14.48
C TYR A 386 -4.28 -14.18 -14.13
N GLU A 387 -3.47 -13.66 -15.06
CA GLU A 387 -2.87 -12.32 -14.97
C GLU A 387 -3.92 -11.21 -15.16
N LEU A 388 -4.75 -10.92 -14.16
CA LEU A 388 -5.79 -9.88 -14.23
C LEU A 388 -5.27 -8.47 -13.91
N VAL A 389 -4.18 -8.37 -13.15
CA VAL A 389 -3.62 -7.13 -12.58
C VAL A 389 -2.10 -7.11 -12.80
N GLU A 390 -1.49 -5.95 -13.05
CA GLU A 390 -0.03 -5.78 -13.06
C GLU A 390 0.43 -4.66 -12.12
N PHE A 391 1.42 -4.97 -11.28
CA PHE A 391 2.03 -4.02 -10.34
C PHE A 391 3.32 -3.43 -10.91
N HIS A 392 3.34 -2.10 -11.00
CA HIS A 392 4.45 -1.30 -11.53
C HIS A 392 5.16 -0.57 -10.39
N THR A 393 6.28 -1.13 -9.93
CA THR A 393 7.07 -0.56 -8.82
C THR A 393 7.91 0.63 -9.28
N VAL A 394 7.52 1.84 -8.89
CA VAL A 394 8.26 3.09 -9.10
C VAL A 394 8.87 3.51 -7.77
N ALA A 395 9.95 2.83 -7.38
CA ALA A 395 10.55 2.98 -6.05
C ALA A 395 12.07 3.21 -6.07
N MET A 396 12.55 4.07 -5.17
CA MET A 396 13.96 4.43 -5.03
C MET A 396 14.38 4.54 -3.56
N GLY A 397 15.61 4.10 -3.25
CA GLY A 397 16.18 4.25 -1.91
C GLY A 397 16.55 5.71 -1.60
N GLY A 398 16.00 6.26 -0.51
CA GLY A 398 16.29 7.63 -0.07
C GLY A 398 15.42 8.71 -0.73
N THR A 399 14.29 8.32 -1.33
CA THR A 399 13.26 9.23 -1.84
C THR A 399 12.00 9.18 -0.98
N ASN A 400 11.27 10.31 -0.97
CA ASN A 400 10.07 10.61 -0.18
C ASN A 400 8.89 10.96 -1.13
N THR A 401 7.73 11.31 -0.58
CA THR A 401 6.55 11.75 -1.37
C THR A 401 6.85 12.91 -2.32
N GLU A 402 7.79 13.81 -2.00
CA GLU A 402 8.22 14.93 -2.87
C GLU A 402 8.86 14.45 -4.17
N SER A 403 9.62 13.36 -4.06
CA SER A 403 10.15 12.64 -5.21
C SER A 403 9.03 11.96 -6.00
N GLY A 404 7.99 11.46 -5.32
CA GLY A 404 6.78 10.92 -5.95
C GLY A 404 6.03 11.95 -6.80
N ILE A 405 5.82 13.18 -6.29
CA ILE A 405 5.29 14.32 -7.05
C ILE A 405 6.12 14.53 -8.32
N THR A 406 7.44 14.60 -8.14
CA THR A 406 8.40 14.83 -9.24
C THR A 406 8.37 13.71 -10.30
N MET A 407 8.15 12.45 -9.89
CA MET A 407 8.03 11.30 -10.80
C MET A 407 6.72 11.33 -11.61
N TRP A 408 5.63 11.81 -11.01
CA TRP A 408 4.35 11.97 -11.69
C TRP A 408 4.39 13.11 -12.72
N ASP A 409 4.88 14.29 -12.31
CA ASP A 409 4.97 15.50 -13.14
C ASP A 409 5.74 15.28 -14.44
N TYR A 410 6.83 14.51 -14.38
CA TYR A 410 7.67 14.22 -15.55
C TYR A 410 7.32 12.89 -16.24
N SER A 411 6.19 12.29 -15.87
CA SER A 411 5.68 11.00 -16.34
C SER A 411 6.78 9.93 -16.42
N LEU A 412 7.55 9.81 -15.34
CA LEU A 412 8.64 8.85 -15.15
C LEU A 412 8.13 7.44 -14.79
N LEU A 413 6.86 7.19 -15.07
CA LEU A 413 6.22 5.88 -15.01
C LEU A 413 6.72 4.97 -16.16
N PRO A 414 6.54 3.65 -16.07
CA PRO A 414 6.80 2.74 -17.18
C PRO A 414 6.07 3.19 -18.46
N GLY A 415 6.73 3.06 -19.61
CA GLY A 415 6.19 3.58 -20.88
C GLY A 415 4.89 2.93 -21.34
N ASP A 416 4.64 1.73 -20.82
CA ASP A 416 3.47 0.85 -20.91
C ASP A 416 2.38 1.16 -19.86
N THR A 417 2.63 2.08 -18.93
CA THR A 417 1.63 2.58 -17.95
C THR A 417 1.82 4.09 -17.75
N PRO A 418 1.48 4.92 -18.77
CA PRO A 418 1.45 6.36 -18.61
C PRO A 418 0.28 6.82 -17.74
N TYR A 419 -0.82 6.05 -17.71
CA TYR A 419 -2.00 6.28 -16.86
C TYR A 419 -2.34 4.98 -16.11
N PRO A 420 -1.99 4.87 -14.81
CA PRO A 420 -2.42 3.76 -13.98
C PRO A 420 -3.89 3.90 -13.58
N ASP A 421 -4.57 2.78 -13.35
CA ASP A 421 -5.92 2.76 -12.79
C ASP A 421 -5.91 3.03 -11.27
N VAL A 422 -4.83 2.58 -10.61
CA VAL A 422 -4.62 2.69 -9.16
C VAL A 422 -3.20 3.17 -8.89
N VAL A 423 -3.05 4.11 -7.95
CA VAL A 423 -1.75 4.55 -7.43
C VAL A 423 -1.68 4.29 -5.94
N ILE A 424 -0.70 3.49 -5.52
CA ILE A 424 -0.38 3.30 -4.11
C ILE A 424 0.80 4.19 -3.76
N ASN A 425 0.62 5.17 -2.86
CA ASN A 425 1.72 5.87 -2.21
C ASN A 425 2.19 5.02 -1.00
N ALA A 426 3.42 4.55 -1.08
CA ALA A 426 4.14 3.81 -0.03
C ALA A 426 5.47 4.53 0.29
N TYR A 427 5.37 5.81 0.65
CA TYR A 427 6.50 6.63 1.11
C TYR A 427 6.54 6.83 2.63
N ALA A 428 5.58 6.30 3.42
CA ALA A 428 5.46 6.58 4.85
C ALA A 428 6.78 6.46 5.63
N THR A 429 7.54 5.38 5.42
CA THR A 429 8.87 5.19 6.06
C THR A 429 9.91 6.25 5.69
N ASN A 430 9.82 6.81 4.49
CA ASN A 430 10.74 7.83 4.00
C ASN A 430 10.26 9.27 4.28
N ASP A 431 8.95 9.52 4.33
CA ASP A 431 8.37 10.75 4.85
C ASP A 431 8.68 10.89 6.36
N MET A 432 8.69 9.78 7.11
CA MET A 432 9.09 9.70 8.52
C MET A 432 10.60 9.52 8.77
N HIS A 433 11.46 9.59 7.76
CA HIS A 433 12.92 9.45 7.96
C HIS A 433 13.52 10.65 8.73
N TYR A 434 14.60 10.46 9.48
CA TYR A 434 15.25 11.53 10.25
C TYR A 434 15.58 12.77 9.41
N ASN A 435 15.95 12.58 8.14
CA ASN A 435 16.25 13.71 7.24
C ASN A 435 15.01 14.58 6.92
N SER A 436 13.79 14.03 6.99
CA SER A 436 12.54 14.78 6.89
C SER A 436 12.31 15.63 8.13
N VAL A 437 12.67 15.13 9.32
CA VAL A 437 12.69 15.92 10.57
C VAL A 437 13.67 17.09 10.45
N GLN A 438 14.86 16.87 9.90
CA GLN A 438 15.82 17.95 9.63
C GLN A 438 15.31 18.95 8.59
N SER A 439 14.52 18.50 7.59
CA SER A 439 13.88 19.36 6.59
C SER A 439 12.79 20.24 7.21
N ALA A 440 11.96 19.69 8.10
CA ALA A 440 10.94 20.42 8.85
C ALA A 440 11.57 21.49 9.77
N LEU A 441 12.59 21.11 10.54
CA LEU A 441 13.35 22.04 11.39
C LEU A 441 14.00 23.17 10.58
N ALA A 442 14.59 22.87 9.42
CA ALA A 442 15.18 23.87 8.52
C ALA A 442 14.14 24.82 7.88
N LYS A 443 12.87 24.40 7.84
CA LYS A 443 11.71 25.22 7.41
C LYS A 443 11.02 25.93 8.58
N ASN A 444 11.45 25.70 9.83
CA ASN A 444 10.80 26.18 11.06
C ASN A 444 9.31 25.76 11.15
N ILE A 445 9.02 24.50 10.83
CA ILE A 445 7.70 23.85 10.98
C ILE A 445 7.85 22.51 11.71
N THR A 446 6.76 21.92 12.19
CA THR A 446 6.79 20.58 12.79
C THR A 446 6.94 19.49 11.72
N LEU A 447 7.28 18.27 12.15
CA LEU A 447 7.27 17.11 11.26
C LEU A 447 5.85 16.84 10.73
N GLU A 448 4.83 17.05 11.56
CA GLU A 448 3.42 16.86 11.20
C GLU A 448 3.02 17.81 10.07
N ASP A 449 3.31 19.11 10.20
CA ASP A 449 3.08 20.12 9.15
C ASP A 449 3.82 19.75 7.85
N SER A 450 5.06 19.28 7.96
CA SER A 450 5.87 18.93 6.78
C SER A 450 5.35 17.67 6.08
N VAL A 451 4.80 16.68 6.79
CA VAL A 451 4.18 15.49 6.19
C VAL A 451 2.80 15.84 5.63
N MET A 452 2.05 16.71 6.31
CA MET A 452 0.74 17.24 5.92
C MET A 452 0.81 18.01 4.61
N GLN A 453 1.61 19.08 4.55
CA GLN A 453 1.81 19.89 3.34
C GLN A 453 2.28 19.05 2.16
N LEU A 454 3.22 18.13 2.41
CA LEU A 454 3.80 17.29 1.37
C LEU A 454 2.79 16.32 0.76
N ASN A 455 2.00 15.66 1.60
CA ASN A 455 1.01 14.70 1.12
C ASN A 455 -0.20 15.39 0.47
N GLN A 456 -0.61 16.57 0.94
CA GLN A 456 -1.59 17.39 0.22
C GLN A 456 -1.12 17.79 -1.19
N ALA A 457 0.15 18.18 -1.34
CA ALA A 457 0.72 18.49 -2.66
C ALA A 457 0.67 17.27 -3.59
N PHE A 458 0.99 16.07 -3.08
CA PHE A 458 0.89 14.83 -3.86
C PHE A 458 -0.55 14.46 -4.23
N ILE A 459 -1.48 14.49 -3.27
CA ILE A 459 -2.91 14.24 -3.52
C ILE A 459 -3.44 15.15 -4.62
N ARG A 460 -3.19 16.47 -4.51
CA ARG A 460 -3.67 17.44 -5.50
C ARG A 460 -3.01 17.26 -6.86
N GLN A 461 -1.70 17.02 -6.89
CA GLN A 461 -0.98 16.87 -8.15
C GLN A 461 -1.31 15.56 -8.89
N LEU A 462 -1.66 14.51 -8.15
CA LEU A 462 -2.11 13.24 -8.71
C LEU A 462 -3.57 13.31 -9.23
N LEU A 463 -4.47 13.88 -8.42
CA LEU A 463 -5.92 13.82 -8.67
C LEU A 463 -6.47 14.97 -9.53
N THR A 464 -5.70 16.03 -9.79
CA THR A 464 -6.08 17.05 -10.78
C THR A 464 -5.97 16.49 -12.21
N PRO A 465 -7.06 16.42 -13.00
CA PRO A 465 -7.02 15.95 -14.39
C PRO A 465 -6.07 16.82 -15.22
N LYS A 466 -5.22 16.19 -16.04
CA LYS A 466 -4.23 16.90 -16.88
C LYS A 466 -4.78 17.38 -18.22
N ARG A 467 -5.98 16.93 -18.61
CA ARG A 467 -6.70 17.34 -19.82
C ARG A 467 -8.21 17.36 -19.53
N GLU A 468 -8.95 18.23 -20.20
CA GLU A 468 -10.41 18.10 -20.24
C GLU A 468 -10.79 16.73 -20.83
N CYS A 469 -11.67 15.98 -20.16
CA CYS A 469 -12.27 14.75 -20.68
C CYS A 469 -11.31 13.59 -21.05
N GLY A 470 -10.00 13.73 -20.77
CA GLY A 470 -9.01 12.68 -20.99
C GLY A 470 -8.56 12.06 -19.68
N HIS A 471 -8.72 10.74 -19.55
CA HIS A 471 -8.23 9.88 -18.45
C HIS A 471 -8.63 10.36 -17.03
N PRO A 472 -9.74 9.84 -16.47
CA PRO A 472 -10.19 10.25 -15.14
C PRO A 472 -9.17 9.86 -14.06
N PRO A 473 -9.08 10.61 -12.94
CA PRO A 473 -8.06 10.39 -11.91
C PRO A 473 -7.95 8.94 -11.41
N PRO A 474 -6.73 8.45 -11.10
CA PRO A 474 -6.53 7.10 -10.58
C PRO A 474 -7.16 6.95 -9.19
N LEU A 475 -7.43 5.70 -8.79
CA LEU A 475 -7.69 5.38 -7.39
C LEU A 475 -6.42 5.62 -6.57
N LEU A 476 -6.36 6.73 -5.83
CA LEU A 476 -5.28 6.98 -4.87
C LEU A 476 -5.52 6.21 -3.58
N LEU A 477 -4.58 5.31 -3.27
CA LEU A 477 -4.48 4.59 -2.01
C LEU A 477 -3.19 4.98 -1.30
N TYR A 478 -3.26 5.16 0.02
CA TYR A 478 -2.08 5.25 0.88
C TYR A 478 -1.78 3.92 1.57
N LEU A 479 -0.50 3.56 1.62
CA LEU A 479 0.04 2.49 2.46
C LEU A 479 0.99 3.10 3.50
N ASP A 480 0.56 3.08 4.75
CA ASP A 480 1.42 3.29 5.91
C ASP A 480 2.28 2.03 6.13
N ASP A 481 3.44 2.02 5.47
CA ASP A 481 4.49 1.00 5.63
C ASP A 481 5.42 1.26 6.82
N TYR A 482 5.18 2.32 7.61
CA TYR A 482 6.13 2.76 8.63
C TYR A 482 5.95 2.07 9.98
N LEU A 483 6.88 1.16 10.27
CA LEU A 483 7.08 0.60 11.59
C LEU A 483 8.59 0.56 11.90
N GLY A 484 9.15 1.74 12.16
CA GLY A 484 10.58 1.96 12.41
C GLY A 484 10.85 2.78 13.68
N ASN A 485 12.13 3.09 13.90
CA ASN A 485 12.63 3.82 15.07
C ASN A 485 13.53 5.03 14.70
N GLU A 486 13.16 5.77 13.65
CA GLU A 486 13.83 7.04 13.31
C GLU A 486 13.56 8.10 14.37
N GLN A 487 12.36 8.06 14.95
CA GLN A 487 11.97 8.70 16.20
C GLN A 487 12.07 7.69 17.35
N ASN A 488 12.39 8.15 18.56
CA ASN A 488 12.44 7.26 19.73
C ASN A 488 11.07 7.16 20.41
N GLU A 489 10.21 8.14 20.16
CA GLU A 489 8.95 8.37 20.86
C GLU A 489 7.80 7.75 20.06
N VAL A 490 7.09 6.79 20.66
CA VAL A 490 6.03 6.01 19.98
C VAL A 490 4.97 6.91 19.32
N LEU A 491 4.52 7.97 19.99
CA LEU A 491 3.56 8.92 19.42
C LEU A 491 4.09 9.59 18.14
N THR A 492 5.36 10.00 18.14
CA THR A 492 5.97 10.64 16.96
C THR A 492 6.09 9.66 15.78
N THR A 493 6.24 8.35 16.02
CA THR A 493 6.21 7.35 14.93
C THR A 493 4.82 7.21 14.27
N MET A 494 3.74 7.64 14.93
CA MET A 494 2.37 7.55 14.42
C MET A 494 1.95 8.73 13.51
N ILE A 495 2.74 9.81 13.46
CA ILE A 495 2.37 11.08 12.78
C ILE A 495 1.93 10.84 11.33
N SER A 496 2.69 10.08 10.53
CA SER A 496 2.30 9.78 9.13
C SER A 496 0.94 9.09 9.06
N SER A 497 0.71 8.06 9.90
CA SER A 497 -0.56 7.33 9.96
C SER A 497 -1.74 8.24 10.33
N GLN A 498 -1.54 9.20 11.24
CA GLN A 498 -2.54 10.18 11.67
C GLN A 498 -2.84 11.24 10.60
N VAL A 499 -1.79 11.83 10.02
CA VAL A 499 -1.90 12.81 8.91
C VAL A 499 -2.57 12.19 7.69
N ILE A 500 -2.16 10.99 7.29
CA ILE A 500 -2.76 10.28 6.17
C ILE A 500 -4.22 9.92 6.45
N HIS A 501 -4.57 9.50 7.67
CA HIS A 501 -5.99 9.26 8.01
C HIS A 501 -6.84 10.53 7.89
N LEU A 502 -6.37 11.66 8.44
CA LEU A 502 -7.04 12.97 8.33
C LEU A 502 -7.20 13.40 6.85
N LEU A 503 -6.13 13.29 6.05
CA LEU A 503 -6.15 13.61 4.63
C LEU A 503 -7.05 12.67 3.82
N SER A 504 -7.09 11.39 4.16
CA SER A 504 -7.99 10.42 3.52
C SER A 504 -9.46 10.70 3.84
N VAL A 505 -9.80 11.12 5.06
CA VAL A 505 -11.16 11.55 5.39
C VAL A 505 -11.53 12.85 4.66
N TYR A 506 -10.62 13.82 4.61
CA TYR A 506 -10.87 15.14 4.02
C TYR A 506 -10.95 15.13 2.48
N TYR A 507 -10.01 14.48 1.78
CA TYR A 507 -10.02 14.33 0.32
C TYR A 507 -10.85 13.13 -0.17
N GLY A 508 -11.29 12.23 0.72
CA GLY A 508 -12.12 11.08 0.39
C GLY A 508 -11.36 9.90 -0.23
N LEU A 509 -10.16 9.61 0.28
CA LEU A 509 -9.20 8.64 -0.26
C LEU A 509 -9.22 7.31 0.50
N GLY A 510 -8.71 6.27 -0.16
CA GLY A 510 -8.41 5.00 0.49
C GLY A 510 -7.10 5.03 1.27
N SER A 511 -7.05 4.38 2.43
CA SER A 511 -5.80 4.20 3.18
C SER A 511 -5.77 2.88 3.94
N MET A 512 -4.58 2.30 4.01
CA MET A 512 -4.27 1.08 4.73
C MET A 512 -2.96 1.23 5.50
N SER A 513 -2.80 0.52 6.60
CA SER A 513 -1.59 0.53 7.43
C SER A 513 -1.11 -0.89 7.65
N TYR A 514 0.10 -1.18 7.19
CA TYR A 514 0.80 -2.38 7.61
C TYR A 514 1.13 -2.29 9.11
N ALA A 515 1.53 -1.10 9.58
CA ALA A 515 1.91 -0.89 10.96
C ALA A 515 0.78 -1.28 11.92
N ASP A 516 -0.44 -0.76 11.77
CA ASP A 516 -1.57 -1.09 12.66
C ASP A 516 -2.01 -2.57 12.63
N ALA A 517 -1.64 -3.33 11.60
CA ALA A 517 -1.88 -4.77 11.56
C ALA A 517 -0.94 -5.58 12.49
N VAL A 518 0.21 -5.03 12.87
CA VAL A 518 1.24 -5.76 13.66
C VAL A 518 1.83 -4.98 14.85
N ARG A 519 1.48 -3.70 15.02
CA ARG A 519 2.03 -2.78 16.04
C ARG A 519 1.89 -3.32 17.46
N ASP A 520 0.86 -4.13 17.73
CA ASP A 520 0.68 -4.81 19.02
C ASP A 520 1.66 -5.96 19.27
N VAL A 521 2.09 -6.67 18.23
CA VAL A 521 3.18 -7.67 18.30
C VAL A 521 4.52 -6.97 18.52
N VAL A 522 4.81 -5.97 17.68
CA VAL A 522 6.12 -5.32 17.60
C VAL A 522 6.45 -4.48 18.84
N TYR A 523 5.47 -3.76 19.40
CA TYR A 523 5.67 -3.08 20.67
C TYR A 523 5.60 -4.03 21.89
N GLY A 524 5.08 -5.25 21.70
CA GLY A 524 5.11 -6.32 22.71
C GLY A 524 6.50 -6.93 22.90
N ASP A 525 7.26 -7.13 21.82
CA ASP A 525 8.69 -7.46 21.87
C ASP A 525 9.49 -6.74 20.77
N THR A 526 10.10 -5.61 21.15
CA THR A 526 10.98 -4.82 20.27
C THR A 526 12.28 -5.54 19.87
N LYS A 527 12.49 -6.81 20.21
CA LYS A 527 13.60 -7.66 19.74
C LYS A 527 13.17 -8.74 18.75
N GLU A 528 11.88 -8.81 18.42
CA GLU A 528 11.42 -9.53 17.24
C GLU A 528 12.00 -8.86 15.97
N TRP A 529 11.91 -9.52 14.81
CA TRP A 529 12.43 -8.98 13.54
C TRP A 529 11.72 -9.53 12.31
N TRP A 530 10.67 -10.33 12.50
CA TRP A 530 9.86 -10.87 11.41
C TRP A 530 9.00 -9.76 10.82
N PHE A 531 8.49 -8.83 11.65
CA PHE A 531 7.67 -7.71 11.24
C PHE A 531 8.46 -6.37 11.25
N GLN A 532 9.30 -6.13 12.25
CA GLN A 532 10.13 -4.92 12.36
C GLN A 532 11.54 -5.04 11.72
N PRO A 533 12.24 -3.91 11.49
CA PRO A 533 13.69 -3.90 11.25
C PRO A 533 14.50 -4.37 12.46
N ASN A 534 15.73 -4.87 12.24
CA ASN A 534 16.60 -5.27 13.36
C ASN A 534 17.15 -4.05 14.13
N TRP A 535 16.40 -3.60 15.14
CA TRP A 535 16.77 -2.50 16.03
C TRP A 535 17.84 -2.85 17.07
N TYR A 536 18.27 -4.12 17.20
CA TYR A 536 19.18 -4.57 18.26
C TYR A 536 20.38 -5.37 17.73
N GLU A 537 21.41 -4.67 17.27
CA GLU A 537 22.65 -5.29 16.80
C GLU A 537 23.68 -5.41 17.94
N ASN A 538 24.21 -6.63 18.15
CA ASN A 538 25.07 -6.98 19.29
C ASN A 538 24.46 -6.63 20.67
N GLY A 539 23.13 -6.48 20.75
CA GLY A 539 22.39 -6.06 21.93
C GLY A 539 22.35 -4.54 22.16
N ALA A 540 23.01 -3.73 21.33
CA ALA A 540 22.90 -2.27 21.33
C ALA A 540 21.69 -1.84 20.48
N TYR A 541 20.93 -0.85 20.97
CA TYR A 541 19.81 -0.28 20.22
C TYR A 541 20.33 0.63 19.11
N GLN A 542 19.84 0.43 17.88
CA GLN A 542 20.22 1.20 16.70
C GLN A 542 19.02 1.53 15.81
N ARG A 543 19.14 2.60 15.02
CA ARG A 543 18.14 2.94 14.01
C ARG A 543 18.19 1.96 12.85
N ALA A 544 17.05 1.37 12.52
CA ALA A 544 16.87 0.61 11.28
C ALA A 544 15.44 0.77 10.76
N VAL A 545 15.32 0.94 9.44
CA VAL A 545 14.05 1.20 8.72
C VAL A 545 13.76 0.14 7.64
N HIS A 546 14.58 -0.90 7.53
CA HIS A 546 14.46 -1.95 6.53
C HIS A 546 14.11 -3.27 7.19
N PRO A 547 12.80 -3.62 7.28
CA PRO A 547 12.37 -4.87 7.88
C PRO A 547 12.66 -6.07 6.97
N HIS A 548 12.60 -7.25 7.56
CA HIS A 548 12.98 -8.50 6.90
C HIS A 548 11.81 -9.08 6.09
N MET A 549 11.97 -10.30 5.55
CA MET A 549 10.99 -10.91 4.62
C MET A 549 9.56 -11.02 5.17
N GLY A 550 9.37 -11.13 6.49
CA GLY A 550 8.04 -11.31 7.10
C GLY A 550 7.14 -10.09 6.93
N MET A 551 7.68 -8.86 7.06
CA MET A 551 6.96 -7.64 6.67
C MET A 551 6.49 -7.74 5.22
N HIS A 552 7.39 -8.10 4.29
CA HIS A 552 7.06 -8.12 2.88
C HIS A 552 5.99 -9.15 2.50
N ILE A 553 5.82 -10.21 3.30
CA ILE A 553 4.72 -11.16 3.19
C ILE A 553 3.44 -10.58 3.81
N ALA A 554 3.51 -10.05 5.03
CA ALA A 554 2.37 -9.44 5.70
C ALA A 554 1.77 -8.24 4.94
N ASN A 555 2.61 -7.44 4.27
CA ASN A 555 2.18 -6.31 3.45
C ASN A 555 1.43 -6.76 2.18
N VAL A 556 1.81 -7.91 1.59
CA VAL A 556 1.02 -8.53 0.50
C VAL A 556 -0.39 -8.86 0.99
N TRP A 557 -0.53 -9.40 2.20
CA TRP A 557 -1.83 -9.74 2.76
C TRP A 557 -2.67 -8.51 3.14
N VAL A 558 -2.07 -7.47 3.73
CA VAL A 558 -2.77 -6.21 4.04
C VAL A 558 -3.29 -5.56 2.76
N VAL A 559 -2.46 -5.45 1.72
CA VAL A 559 -2.85 -4.87 0.42
C VAL A 559 -3.90 -5.73 -0.29
N ALA A 560 -3.75 -7.06 -0.30
CA ALA A 560 -4.73 -7.97 -0.91
C ALA A 560 -6.08 -7.97 -0.19
N PHE A 561 -6.09 -7.97 1.14
CA PHE A 561 -7.30 -7.85 1.94
C PHE A 561 -7.98 -6.50 1.74
N TYR A 562 -7.20 -5.41 1.66
CA TYR A 562 -7.73 -4.08 1.39
C TYR A 562 -8.44 -4.02 0.02
N PHE A 563 -7.87 -4.61 -1.04
CA PHE A 563 -8.54 -4.74 -2.33
C PHE A 563 -9.80 -5.62 -2.29
N LEU A 564 -9.77 -6.73 -1.55
CA LEU A 564 -10.95 -7.57 -1.30
C LEU A 564 -12.04 -6.80 -0.54
N ASN A 565 -11.66 -5.92 0.39
CA ASN A 565 -12.57 -5.06 1.15
C ASN A 565 -13.17 -3.95 0.28
N LEU A 566 -12.41 -3.34 -0.63
CA LEU A 566 -12.95 -2.45 -1.65
C LEU A 566 -13.99 -3.18 -2.53
N ALA A 567 -13.63 -4.34 -3.10
CA ALA A 567 -14.50 -5.07 -4.02
C ALA A 567 -15.81 -5.52 -3.35
N SER A 568 -15.73 -6.15 -2.17
CA SER A 568 -16.91 -6.60 -1.42
C SER A 568 -17.77 -5.43 -0.92
N THR A 569 -17.16 -4.33 -0.44
CA THR A 569 -17.91 -3.12 -0.06
C THR A 569 -18.63 -2.52 -1.26
N TYR A 570 -17.94 -2.32 -2.39
CA TYR A 570 -18.55 -1.79 -3.62
C TYR A 570 -19.73 -2.65 -4.08
N CYS A 571 -19.53 -3.96 -4.14
CA CYS A 571 -20.58 -4.91 -4.50
C CYS A 571 -21.68 -5.10 -3.43
N SER A 572 -21.56 -4.46 -2.26
CA SER A 572 -22.65 -4.37 -1.26
C SER A 572 -23.47 -3.07 -1.37
N LEU A 573 -22.99 -2.05 -2.11
CA LEU A 573 -23.71 -0.79 -2.29
C LEU A 573 -25.03 -1.01 -3.06
N PRO A 574 -26.13 -0.31 -2.71
CA PRO A 574 -27.42 -0.45 -3.39
C PRO A 574 -27.33 -0.14 -4.90
N GLU A 575 -27.98 -0.94 -5.73
CA GLU A 575 -28.11 -0.66 -7.16
C GLU A 575 -29.15 0.44 -7.40
N LEU A 576 -28.92 1.29 -8.41
CA LEU A 576 -29.82 2.39 -8.77
C LEU A 576 -31.05 1.87 -9.53
N GLU A 577 -32.24 2.08 -8.95
CA GLU A 577 -33.52 1.66 -9.53
C GLU A 577 -33.93 2.53 -10.72
N GLY A 578 -33.35 2.25 -11.90
CA GLY A 578 -33.71 2.90 -13.17
C GLY A 578 -32.99 2.34 -14.40
N SER A 579 -31.71 1.97 -14.26
CA SER A 579 -30.75 1.59 -15.32
C SER A 579 -31.21 0.55 -16.35
N ARG A 580 -32.29 -0.22 -16.08
CA ARG A 580 -32.76 -1.33 -16.93
C ARG A 580 -33.83 -0.99 -17.97
N ASN A 581 -34.68 0.03 -17.75
CA ASN A 581 -35.92 0.20 -18.52
C ASN A 581 -35.91 1.31 -19.59
N THR A 582 -34.89 2.17 -19.59
CA THR A 582 -34.65 3.20 -20.62
C THR A 582 -34.08 2.58 -21.89
N GLY A 583 -34.97 2.11 -22.78
CA GLY A 583 -34.65 1.35 -24.00
C GLY A 583 -33.90 2.10 -25.12
N GLY A 584 -33.14 3.15 -24.81
CA GLY A 584 -32.32 3.92 -25.75
C GLY A 584 -31.06 4.54 -25.16
N GLU A 585 -30.78 4.36 -23.85
CA GLU A 585 -29.54 4.86 -23.25
C GLU A 585 -28.36 3.92 -23.55
N SER A 586 -27.19 4.51 -23.80
CA SER A 586 -26.02 3.75 -24.25
C SER A 586 -25.45 2.86 -23.15
N ILE A 587 -24.77 1.78 -23.55
CA ILE A 587 -24.04 0.89 -22.61
C ILE A 587 -22.98 1.68 -21.81
N GLN A 588 -22.48 2.81 -22.34
CA GLN A 588 -21.56 3.70 -21.62
C GLN A 588 -22.24 4.55 -20.53
N GLN A 589 -23.53 4.89 -20.65
CA GLN A 589 -24.26 5.58 -19.57
C GLN A 589 -24.61 4.64 -18.40
N ARG A 590 -24.73 3.33 -18.65
CA ARG A 590 -24.85 2.31 -17.59
C ARG A 590 -23.54 2.02 -16.86
N ARG A 591 -22.58 2.95 -16.85
CA ARG A 591 -21.27 2.81 -16.15
C ARG A 591 -21.27 3.26 -14.69
N HIS A 592 -22.41 3.71 -14.15
CA HIS A 592 -22.59 4.02 -12.73
C HIS A 592 -23.88 3.37 -12.22
N ASN A 593 -23.78 2.14 -11.70
CA ASN A 593 -24.98 1.37 -11.33
C ASN A 593 -25.32 1.39 -9.84
N ARG A 594 -24.50 2.01 -8.98
CA ARG A 594 -24.62 1.88 -7.51
C ARG A 594 -24.54 3.21 -6.78
N LEU A 595 -25.34 3.35 -5.72
CA LEU A 595 -25.49 4.59 -4.96
C LEU A 595 -24.27 4.84 -4.05
N HIS A 596 -23.55 5.95 -4.26
CA HIS A 596 -22.45 6.41 -3.40
C HIS A 596 -22.30 7.93 -3.40
N ALA A 597 -21.55 8.47 -2.42
CA ALA A 597 -21.29 9.90 -2.19
C ALA A 597 -20.40 10.60 -3.24
N GLY A 598 -20.32 10.04 -4.46
CA GLY A 598 -19.81 10.68 -5.66
C GLY A 598 -20.92 11.05 -6.65
N LEU A 599 -22.15 10.56 -6.45
CA LEU A 599 -23.30 10.72 -7.35
C LEU A 599 -24.30 11.79 -6.88
N ASP A 600 -23.87 12.73 -6.03
CA ASP A 600 -24.69 13.85 -5.51
C ASP A 600 -24.97 14.93 -6.59
N THR A 601 -25.45 14.52 -7.75
CA THR A 601 -25.51 15.33 -8.98
C THR A 601 -26.70 16.29 -9.08
N ASN A 602 -27.73 16.08 -8.26
CA ASN A 602 -29.05 16.72 -8.44
C ASN A 602 -29.52 17.62 -7.28
N SER A 603 -28.74 17.77 -6.20
CA SER A 603 -29.19 18.56 -5.04
C SER A 603 -29.13 20.07 -5.28
N LYS A 604 -30.29 20.73 -5.20
CA LYS A 604 -30.44 22.19 -5.24
C LYS A 604 -30.56 22.84 -3.85
N GLY A 605 -30.25 22.11 -2.77
CA GLY A 605 -30.45 22.54 -1.38
C GLY A 605 -31.91 22.57 -0.90
N VAL A 606 -32.84 22.18 -1.79
CA VAL A 606 -34.25 21.89 -1.52
C VAL A 606 -34.41 20.39 -1.35
N TRP A 607 -35.24 19.93 -0.42
CA TRP A 607 -35.39 18.49 -0.12
C TRP A 607 -36.00 17.61 -1.23
N ASP A 608 -36.38 18.20 -2.37
CA ASP A 608 -36.59 17.44 -3.60
C ASP A 608 -35.24 17.05 -4.20
N TYR A 609 -34.63 16.00 -3.62
CA TYR A 609 -33.47 15.30 -4.17
C TYR A 609 -33.83 14.43 -5.39
N ALA A 610 -35.02 14.60 -5.98
CA ALA A 610 -35.71 13.58 -6.77
C ALA A 610 -35.74 12.22 -6.02
N TYR A 611 -35.97 12.26 -4.70
CA TYR A 611 -35.79 11.10 -3.82
C TYR A 611 -36.73 9.94 -4.22
N GLN A 612 -36.13 8.89 -4.76
CA GLN A 612 -36.79 7.60 -4.97
C GLN A 612 -36.29 6.61 -3.91
N PRO A 613 -37.17 6.04 -3.06
CA PRO A 613 -36.77 5.09 -2.02
C PRO A 613 -36.29 3.79 -2.66
N HIS A 614 -34.97 3.63 -2.76
CA HIS A 614 -34.33 2.39 -3.20
C HIS A 614 -34.66 1.26 -2.22
N ARG A 615 -34.75 0.02 -2.70
CA ARG A 615 -35.15 -1.18 -1.95
C ARG A 615 -34.45 -1.30 -0.58
N GLY A 616 -35.22 -1.02 0.47
CA GLY A 616 -34.78 -1.06 1.87
C GLY A 616 -34.77 0.31 2.56
N MET A 617 -34.73 1.39 1.80
CA MET A 617 -34.88 2.76 2.31
C MET A 617 -36.35 3.14 2.50
N PRO A 618 -36.69 3.96 3.51
CA PRO A 618 -38.07 4.32 3.82
C PRO A 618 -38.62 5.40 2.89
N TYR A 619 -39.84 5.18 2.36
CA TYR A 619 -40.63 6.23 1.71
C TYR A 619 -40.74 7.48 2.61
N LEU A 620 -40.46 8.65 2.04
CA LEU A 620 -40.64 9.93 2.75
C LEU A 620 -42.13 10.13 3.09
N ARG A 621 -42.38 10.63 4.29
CA ARG A 621 -43.74 10.94 4.82
C ARG A 621 -43.98 12.44 5.01
N ALA A 622 -43.06 13.27 4.55
CA ALA A 622 -43.14 14.72 4.68
C ALA A 622 -43.96 15.30 3.52
N ASN A 623 -45.11 15.87 3.85
CA ASN A 623 -45.98 16.57 2.89
C ASN A 623 -45.58 18.05 2.73
N ILE A 624 -44.37 18.43 3.18
CA ILE A 624 -43.87 19.81 3.26
C ILE A 624 -42.43 19.81 2.74
N GLU A 625 -42.12 20.78 1.89
CA GLU A 625 -40.76 21.07 1.42
C GLU A 625 -39.86 21.47 2.61
N LEU A 626 -38.89 20.61 2.95
CA LEU A 626 -37.91 20.90 3.99
C LEU A 626 -36.76 21.75 3.40
N LYS A 627 -36.49 22.90 4.02
CA LYS A 627 -35.51 23.89 3.56
C LYS A 627 -34.18 23.72 4.30
N GLY A 628 -33.07 24.03 3.62
CA GLY A 628 -31.73 23.90 4.20
C GLY A 628 -31.19 22.46 4.20
N GLY A 629 -31.55 21.66 3.20
CA GLY A 629 -30.88 20.38 2.96
C GLY A 629 -29.45 20.59 2.41
N PRO A 630 -28.53 19.60 2.57
CA PRO A 630 -27.21 19.66 1.95
C PRO A 630 -27.31 19.88 0.45
N GLN A 631 -26.63 20.92 -0.05
CA GLN A 631 -26.51 21.25 -1.47
C GLN A 631 -25.60 20.24 -2.20
N GLN A 632 -25.63 20.26 -3.54
CA GLN A 632 -24.64 19.53 -4.35
C GLN A 632 -23.22 19.94 -3.95
N LYS A 633 -22.38 18.95 -3.67
CA LYS A 633 -20.95 19.12 -3.42
C LYS A 633 -20.28 19.79 -4.64
N PRO A 634 -19.48 20.86 -4.47
CA PRO A 634 -18.74 21.46 -5.57
C PRO A 634 -17.80 20.44 -6.24
N ARG A 635 -17.60 20.57 -7.55
CA ARG A 635 -16.79 19.61 -8.32
C ARG A 635 -15.31 19.72 -7.99
N GLY A 636 -14.59 18.62 -8.20
CA GLY A 636 -13.16 18.54 -7.90
C GLY A 636 -12.86 18.37 -6.41
N MET A 637 -11.63 18.74 -6.04
CA MET A 637 -11.13 18.57 -4.68
C MET A 637 -11.52 19.76 -3.78
N PRO A 638 -11.71 19.55 -2.46
CA PRO A 638 -11.86 20.65 -1.51
C PRO A 638 -10.60 21.53 -1.46
N PRO A 639 -10.63 22.74 -0.86
CA PRO A 639 -9.46 23.60 -0.68
C PRO A 639 -8.31 22.90 0.07
N ILE A 640 -7.09 23.46 0.02
CA ILE A 640 -5.98 22.95 0.84
C ILE A 640 -6.34 23.10 2.32
N LEU A 641 -6.19 22.02 3.10
CA LEU A 641 -6.42 22.04 4.54
C LEU A 641 -5.26 22.77 5.23
N THR A 642 -5.56 23.89 5.87
CA THR A 642 -4.61 24.77 6.56
C THR A 642 -5.22 25.29 7.87
N ASP A 643 -4.41 25.82 8.78
CA ASP A 643 -4.88 26.32 10.08
C ASP A 643 -5.80 27.56 9.97
N ASP A 644 -5.78 28.25 8.83
CA ASP A 644 -6.63 29.39 8.48
C ASP A 644 -7.86 29.02 7.62
N LEU A 645 -8.00 27.76 7.19
CA LEU A 645 -9.20 27.28 6.51
C LEU A 645 -10.37 27.18 7.51
N SER A 646 -11.43 27.95 7.29
CA SER A 646 -12.54 28.06 8.23
C SER A 646 -13.84 27.48 7.67
N LEU A 647 -14.76 27.12 8.57
CA LEU A 647 -16.12 26.72 8.19
C LEU A 647 -16.92 27.88 7.56
N GLU A 648 -16.48 29.12 7.73
CA GLU A 648 -17.12 30.31 7.13
C GLU A 648 -16.71 30.51 5.66
N ASN A 649 -15.48 30.14 5.28
CA ASN A 649 -14.94 30.40 3.93
C ASN A 649 -14.81 29.14 3.04
N ILE A 650 -14.73 27.92 3.61
CA ILE A 650 -14.48 26.68 2.85
C ILE A 650 -15.47 26.46 1.68
N THR A 651 -16.77 26.71 1.88
CA THR A 651 -17.80 26.53 0.84
C THR A 651 -17.61 27.49 -0.34
N GLN A 652 -17.25 28.75 -0.06
CA GLN A 652 -17.00 29.75 -1.10
C GLN A 652 -15.71 29.42 -1.85
N LEU A 653 -14.61 29.17 -1.11
CA LEU A 653 -13.30 28.80 -1.68
C LEU A 653 -13.38 27.55 -2.57
N TRP A 654 -14.14 26.53 -2.17
CA TRP A 654 -14.36 25.34 -2.97
C TRP A 654 -15.19 25.63 -4.22
N SER A 655 -16.25 26.44 -4.09
CA SER A 655 -17.08 26.82 -5.24
C SER A 655 -16.30 27.63 -6.27
N ASP A 656 -15.42 28.53 -5.83
CA ASP A 656 -14.59 29.34 -6.72
C ASP A 656 -13.49 28.51 -7.42
N ASP A 657 -12.85 27.56 -6.72
CA ASP A 657 -11.91 26.60 -7.35
C ASP A 657 -12.65 25.69 -8.36
N ALA A 658 -13.81 25.16 -7.97
CA ALA A 658 -14.65 24.31 -8.83
C ALA A 658 -15.15 25.04 -10.08
N ASN A 659 -15.52 26.31 -9.97
CA ASN A 659 -15.92 27.15 -11.10
C ASN A 659 -14.73 27.48 -12.01
N THR A 660 -13.61 27.91 -11.45
CA THR A 660 -12.37 28.25 -12.18
C THR A 660 -11.84 27.05 -12.96
N ASN A 661 -11.78 25.89 -12.32
CA ASN A 661 -11.26 24.64 -12.88
C ASN A 661 -12.35 23.72 -13.46
N SER A 662 -13.58 24.23 -13.64
CA SER A 662 -14.75 23.48 -14.15
C SER A 662 -14.49 22.72 -15.45
N HIS A 663 -13.64 23.27 -16.32
CA HIS A 663 -13.22 22.66 -17.58
C HIS A 663 -12.45 21.33 -17.40
N LEU A 664 -11.68 21.18 -16.32
CA LEU A 664 -11.00 19.92 -15.95
C LEU A 664 -11.98 18.90 -15.36
N TRP A 665 -12.94 19.37 -14.56
CA TRP A 665 -13.91 18.55 -13.82
C TRP A 665 -15.22 18.31 -14.60
N LYS A 666 -15.11 18.04 -15.91
CA LYS A 666 -16.21 17.59 -16.75
C LYS A 666 -16.57 16.13 -16.43
N SER A 667 -17.87 15.86 -16.33
CA SER A 667 -18.43 14.52 -16.21
C SER A 667 -18.38 13.76 -17.54
N VAL A 668 -18.48 12.43 -17.50
CA VAL A 668 -18.49 11.59 -18.71
C VAL A 668 -19.58 12.01 -19.70
N ASP A 669 -20.79 12.34 -19.20
CA ASP A 669 -21.90 12.82 -20.03
C ASP A 669 -21.63 14.17 -20.70
N GLU A 670 -20.91 15.09 -20.05
CA GLU A 670 -20.50 16.36 -20.67
C GLU A 670 -19.42 16.15 -21.73
N CYS A 671 -18.49 15.22 -21.49
CA CYS A 671 -17.49 14.82 -22.46
C CYS A 671 -18.11 14.18 -23.71
N LEU A 672 -19.10 13.30 -23.53
CA LEU A 672 -19.86 12.72 -24.64
C LEU A 672 -20.68 13.79 -25.40
N LYS A 673 -21.24 14.79 -24.71
CA LYS A 673 -21.94 15.94 -25.33
C LYS A 673 -20.98 16.86 -26.10
N ASP A 674 -19.76 17.05 -25.62
CA ASP A 674 -18.67 17.75 -26.33
C ASP A 674 -18.15 16.95 -27.55
N GLY A 675 -18.66 15.73 -27.81
CA GLY A 675 -18.15 14.83 -28.84
C GLY A 675 -16.80 14.17 -28.49
N LYS A 676 -16.28 14.41 -27.28
CA LYS A 676 -15.04 13.83 -26.76
C LYS A 676 -15.32 12.41 -26.27
N VAL A 677 -15.26 11.45 -27.18
CA VAL A 677 -15.26 10.02 -26.83
C VAL A 677 -14.09 9.75 -25.89
N THR A 678 -14.37 9.24 -24.69
CA THR A 678 -13.34 8.81 -23.74
C THR A 678 -12.70 7.51 -24.25
N GLN A 679 -11.82 7.60 -25.24
CA GLN A 679 -10.98 6.48 -25.66
C GLN A 679 -9.98 6.19 -24.55
N GLU A 680 -10.22 5.12 -23.79
CA GLU A 680 -9.33 4.64 -22.72
C GLU A 680 -7.93 4.29 -23.25
N ASP A 681 -7.80 4.06 -24.56
CA ASP A 681 -6.58 3.74 -25.27
C ASP A 681 -5.90 4.96 -25.95
N GLU A 682 -6.48 6.17 -25.90
CA GLU A 682 -5.84 7.36 -26.52
C GLU A 682 -4.60 7.79 -25.72
N PRO A 683 -3.39 7.80 -26.33
CA PRO A 683 -2.17 8.13 -25.63
C PRO A 683 -2.10 9.65 -25.40
N ILE A 684 -2.31 10.08 -24.16
CA ILE A 684 -1.97 11.45 -23.76
C ILE A 684 -0.47 11.68 -23.99
N GLU A 685 -0.17 12.75 -24.72
CA GLU A 685 1.16 13.30 -24.94
C GLU A 685 1.91 13.47 -23.61
N LYS A 686 3.16 13.01 -23.56
CA LYS A 686 3.94 13.08 -22.32
C LYS A 686 4.28 14.54 -22.03
N PRO A 687 4.15 15.03 -20.79
CA PRO A 687 4.48 16.41 -20.41
C PRO A 687 6.00 16.72 -20.55
N CYS A 688 6.81 15.69 -20.79
CA CYS A 688 8.23 15.84 -21.10
C CYS A 688 8.58 15.04 -22.37
N MET A 689 9.19 15.72 -23.36
CA MET A 689 9.69 15.09 -24.59
C MET A 689 10.85 14.12 -24.33
N TYR A 690 11.58 14.36 -23.24
CA TYR A 690 12.71 13.53 -22.83
C TYR A 690 12.81 13.52 -21.30
N SER A 691 12.80 12.32 -20.72
CA SER A 691 13.07 12.12 -19.30
C SER A 691 13.78 10.78 -19.05
N TRP A 692 14.57 10.73 -17.98
CA TRP A 692 15.17 9.51 -17.44
C TRP A 692 15.50 9.68 -15.96
N VAL A 693 15.44 8.57 -15.21
CA VAL A 693 16.00 8.48 -13.86
C VAL A 693 16.57 7.07 -13.65
N VAL A 694 17.77 7.00 -13.06
CA VAL A 694 18.40 5.71 -12.69
C VAL A 694 17.53 4.92 -11.72
N GLY A 695 17.47 3.61 -11.89
CA GLY A 695 16.74 2.70 -11.01
C GLY A 695 15.21 2.72 -11.15
N LEU A 696 14.57 3.77 -11.68
CA LEU A 696 13.12 3.81 -11.93
C LEU A 696 12.75 3.03 -13.19
N GLU A 697 13.29 3.42 -14.35
CA GLU A 697 13.12 2.65 -15.58
C GLU A 697 13.73 1.25 -15.38
N ARG A 698 12.96 0.18 -15.65
CA ARG A 698 13.36 -1.23 -15.38
C ARG A 698 14.78 -1.56 -15.89
N PHE A 699 15.20 -0.92 -16.99
CA PHE A 699 16.49 -1.10 -17.67
C PHE A 699 17.61 -0.12 -17.28
N LEU A 700 17.32 1.00 -16.60
CA LEU A 700 18.34 1.99 -16.19
C LEU A 700 18.98 1.63 -14.85
N ASP A 701 19.34 0.36 -14.69
CA ASP A 701 20.01 -0.20 -13.51
C ASP A 701 21.52 -0.43 -13.72
N LYS A 702 22.04 -0.21 -14.95
CA LYS A 702 23.43 -0.49 -15.32
C LYS A 702 24.10 0.68 -16.07
N PRO A 703 25.41 0.94 -15.87
CA PRO A 703 26.15 1.99 -16.57
C PRO A 703 26.02 1.97 -18.11
N LYS A 704 26.04 0.78 -18.71
CA LYS A 704 25.86 0.61 -20.17
C LYS A 704 24.49 1.07 -20.65
N ALA A 705 23.43 0.87 -19.86
CA ALA A 705 22.07 1.25 -20.22
C ALA A 705 21.84 2.75 -20.08
N LEU A 706 22.32 3.37 -18.99
CA LEU A 706 22.32 4.84 -18.84
C LEU A 706 23.10 5.51 -19.98
N THR A 707 24.29 5.00 -20.30
CA THR A 707 25.09 5.47 -21.44
C THR A 707 24.30 5.32 -22.76
N GLY A 708 23.56 4.22 -22.93
CA GLY A 708 22.70 3.98 -24.09
C GLY A 708 21.50 4.95 -24.20
N LYS A 709 20.88 5.33 -23.07
CA LYS A 709 19.76 6.30 -23.00
C LYS A 709 20.21 7.73 -23.29
N LEU A 710 21.45 8.08 -22.93
CA LEU A 710 22.04 9.41 -23.14
C LEU A 710 22.67 9.57 -24.54
N LYS A 711 23.34 8.53 -25.06
CA LYS A 711 24.13 8.58 -26.31
C LYS A 711 23.44 9.21 -27.53
N PRO A 712 22.12 9.02 -27.79
CA PRO A 712 21.46 9.62 -28.96
C PRO A 712 21.45 11.16 -28.95
N HIS A 713 21.63 11.78 -27.78
CA HIS A 713 21.57 13.24 -27.62
C HIS A 713 22.92 13.86 -27.24
N VAL A 714 23.86 13.09 -26.70
CA VAL A 714 25.19 13.61 -26.30
C VAL A 714 26.06 13.86 -27.53
N THR A 715 26.11 15.10 -28.00
CA THR A 715 26.91 15.52 -29.18
C THR A 715 28.37 15.85 -28.83
N PHE A 716 28.65 16.20 -27.57
CA PHE A 716 30.00 16.40 -27.05
C PHE A 716 30.14 15.80 -25.65
N ASN A 717 31.25 15.11 -25.39
CA ASN A 717 31.59 14.61 -24.06
C ASN A 717 33.11 14.60 -23.85
N LYS A 718 33.56 15.42 -22.91
CA LYS A 718 34.91 15.46 -22.36
C LYS A 718 34.83 15.06 -20.89
N GLY A 719 35.16 13.80 -20.60
CA GLY A 719 35.35 13.33 -19.22
C GLY A 719 34.08 13.23 -18.38
N TRP A 720 32.94 12.84 -18.97
CA TRP A 720 31.76 12.35 -18.24
C TRP A 720 31.44 10.91 -18.62
N SER A 721 30.95 10.11 -17.67
CA SER A 721 30.55 8.72 -17.90
C SER A 721 29.49 8.26 -16.91
N ALA A 722 28.87 7.10 -17.18
CA ALA A 722 28.01 6.45 -16.20
C ALA A 722 28.88 5.67 -15.20
N SER A 723 28.78 5.98 -13.91
CA SER A 723 29.42 5.24 -12.82
C SER A 723 28.40 4.76 -11.81
N ASP A 724 28.58 3.55 -11.32
CA ASP A 724 27.88 3.04 -10.15
C ASP A 724 28.83 3.05 -8.95
N ASP A 725 28.56 3.96 -8.01
CA ASP A 725 29.30 4.06 -6.75
C ASP A 725 28.39 3.52 -5.65
N ASN A 726 28.67 2.33 -5.11
CA ASN A 726 27.92 1.69 -4.02
C ASN A 726 26.43 1.42 -4.32
N ASN A 727 26.09 0.90 -5.51
CA ASN A 727 24.72 0.70 -6.00
C ASN A 727 23.92 2.01 -6.13
N LYS A 728 24.61 3.13 -6.36
CA LYS A 728 24.05 4.43 -6.73
C LYS A 728 24.60 4.82 -8.10
N LEU A 729 23.98 4.27 -9.15
CA LEU A 729 24.25 4.63 -10.54
C LEU A 729 24.01 6.13 -10.78
N GLY A 730 24.77 6.75 -11.69
CA GLY A 730 24.48 8.06 -12.24
C GLY A 730 25.53 8.52 -13.26
N TRP A 731 25.29 9.67 -13.87
CA TRP A 731 26.23 10.31 -14.78
C TRP A 731 27.18 11.21 -13.99
N VAL A 732 28.49 10.97 -14.09
CA VAL A 732 29.53 11.58 -13.26
C VAL A 732 30.68 12.17 -14.09
N PRO A 733 31.34 13.26 -13.62
CA PRO A 733 32.56 13.79 -14.22
C PRO A 733 33.81 13.11 -13.67
N SER A 734 34.89 13.13 -14.47
CA SER A 734 36.24 12.74 -14.06
C SER A 734 37.02 13.83 -13.29
N GLY A 735 36.57 15.09 -13.31
CA GLY A 735 37.18 16.19 -12.57
C GLY A 735 36.72 17.58 -13.04
N VAL A 736 37.37 18.64 -12.56
CA VAL A 736 37.11 20.03 -13.00
C VAL A 736 37.38 20.18 -14.49
N GLY A 737 36.53 20.93 -15.20
CA GLY A 737 36.62 21.10 -16.65
C GLY A 737 36.22 19.85 -17.45
N SER A 738 35.64 18.83 -16.80
CA SER A 738 34.82 17.82 -17.46
C SER A 738 33.52 18.48 -17.94
N LYS A 739 33.23 18.35 -19.24
CA LYS A 739 32.13 19.04 -19.91
C LYS A 739 31.40 18.11 -20.87
N PHE A 740 30.07 18.14 -20.90
CA PHE A 740 29.28 17.45 -21.92
C PHE A 740 28.13 18.33 -22.42
N THR A 741 27.69 18.07 -23.65
CA THR A 741 26.60 18.78 -24.33
C THR A 741 25.58 17.74 -24.76
N MET A 742 24.30 18.02 -24.51
CA MET A 742 23.18 17.27 -25.07
C MET A 742 22.36 18.17 -26.00
N GLU A 743 21.96 17.65 -27.16
CA GLU A 743 21.23 18.40 -28.18
C GLU A 743 20.02 17.60 -28.69
N TRP A 744 18.93 18.32 -28.97
CA TRP A 744 17.71 17.79 -29.57
C TRP A 744 17.35 18.69 -30.76
N GLU A 745 17.52 18.14 -31.96
CA GLU A 745 17.04 18.79 -33.19
C GLU A 745 15.50 18.78 -33.21
N ARG A 746 14.89 19.92 -33.58
CA ARG A 746 13.44 20.07 -33.80
C ARG A 746 12.57 19.50 -32.67
N VAL A 747 12.59 20.15 -31.52
CA VAL A 747 11.79 19.77 -30.34
C VAL A 747 10.31 19.60 -30.70
N THR A 748 9.68 18.53 -30.23
CA THR A 748 8.35 18.09 -30.69
C THR A 748 7.19 18.79 -29.98
N GLN A 749 7.43 19.30 -28.77
CA GLN A 749 6.49 20.03 -27.94
C GLN A 749 7.19 21.29 -27.37
N PRO A 750 6.45 22.30 -26.87
CA PRO A 750 7.05 23.46 -26.21
C PRO A 750 7.83 23.05 -24.96
N ILE A 751 8.91 23.76 -24.64
CA ILE A 751 9.71 23.49 -23.44
C ILE A 751 9.75 24.74 -22.56
N ARG A 752 9.24 24.63 -21.33
CA ARG A 752 9.19 25.71 -20.32
C ARG A 752 10.08 25.43 -19.12
N ALA A 753 10.44 24.17 -18.89
CA ALA A 753 11.33 23.81 -17.81
C ALA A 753 12.29 22.69 -18.19
N PHE A 754 13.42 22.72 -17.50
CA PHE A 754 14.41 21.67 -17.46
C PHE A 754 14.65 21.30 -16.00
N THR A 755 14.44 20.04 -15.62
CA THR A 755 14.69 19.59 -14.25
C THR A 755 15.83 18.61 -14.21
N LEU A 756 16.81 18.90 -13.35
CA LEU A 756 17.95 18.04 -13.08
C LEU A 756 17.76 17.35 -11.72
N MET A 757 17.76 16.02 -11.70
CA MET A 757 17.82 15.26 -10.45
C MET A 757 19.29 14.95 -10.16
N ILE A 758 19.79 15.49 -9.05
CA ILE A 758 21.19 15.38 -8.66
C ILE A 758 21.28 14.58 -7.37
N MET A 759 22.29 13.73 -7.23
CA MET A 759 22.63 13.19 -5.91
C MET A 759 23.63 14.15 -5.26
N ARG A 760 23.24 14.81 -4.16
CA ARG A 760 24.18 15.54 -3.30
C ARG A 760 24.78 14.59 -2.27
N SER A 761 26.04 14.79 -1.90
CA SER A 761 26.68 14.00 -0.83
C SER A 761 27.70 14.82 -0.04
N TYR A 762 28.07 14.27 1.11
CA TYR A 762 29.11 14.76 2.02
C TYR A 762 30.50 14.18 1.69
N GLY A 763 31.53 14.75 2.31
CA GLY A 763 32.91 14.26 2.29
C GLY A 763 33.78 14.82 1.14
N GLU A 764 35.09 14.61 1.27
CA GLU A 764 36.18 15.23 0.48
C GLU A 764 36.10 15.03 -1.06
N LYS A 765 35.30 14.06 -1.54
CA LYS A 765 35.00 13.82 -2.98
C LYS A 765 33.99 14.83 -3.54
N TRP A 766 33.15 15.42 -2.68
CA TRP A 766 32.00 16.27 -3.02
C TRP A 766 32.16 17.71 -2.56
N GLU A 767 33.07 17.97 -1.64
CA GLU A 767 33.40 19.29 -1.12
C GLU A 767 33.75 20.28 -2.24
N GLY A 768 33.18 21.48 -2.18
CA GLY A 768 33.30 22.52 -3.22
C GLY A 768 32.62 22.21 -4.56
N SER A 769 31.96 21.06 -4.74
CA SER A 769 31.45 20.66 -6.06
C SER A 769 30.34 21.55 -6.60
N LYS A 770 30.60 22.18 -7.77
CA LYS A 770 29.64 23.00 -8.52
C LYS A 770 29.54 22.58 -9.98
N LEU A 771 28.32 22.31 -10.42
CA LEU A 771 27.96 22.06 -11.82
C LEU A 771 27.35 23.34 -12.40
N LYS A 772 27.94 23.88 -13.48
CA LYS A 772 27.31 24.89 -14.32
C LYS A 772 26.43 24.21 -15.36
N VAL A 773 25.20 24.69 -15.52
CA VAL A 773 24.25 24.27 -16.55
C VAL A 773 23.85 25.50 -17.37
N GLU A 774 23.88 25.37 -18.69
CA GLU A 774 23.41 26.39 -19.64
C GLU A 774 22.43 25.77 -20.62
N ILE A 775 21.30 26.44 -20.86
CA ILE A 775 20.23 26.00 -21.76
C ILE A 775 20.15 26.99 -22.91
N TRP A 776 20.31 26.49 -24.13
CA TRP A 776 20.39 27.27 -25.36
C TRP A 776 19.29 26.85 -26.34
N SER A 777 18.75 27.82 -27.07
CA SER A 777 17.87 27.61 -28.22
C SER A 777 18.49 28.27 -29.44
N LYS A 778 18.85 27.49 -30.46
CA LYS A 778 19.72 27.95 -31.56
C LYS A 778 21.02 28.53 -30.98
N GLU A 779 21.28 29.83 -31.14
CA GLU A 779 22.43 30.55 -30.59
C GLU A 779 22.09 31.45 -29.38
N LYS A 780 20.83 31.45 -28.93
CA LYS A 780 20.34 32.26 -27.80
C LYS A 780 20.44 31.47 -26.49
N LEU A 781 21.08 32.06 -25.47
CA LEU A 781 21.03 31.53 -24.10
C LEU A 781 19.63 31.80 -23.53
N MET A 782 18.96 30.74 -23.05
CA MET A 782 17.56 30.76 -22.58
C MET A 782 17.45 30.68 -21.05
N ALA A 783 18.43 30.06 -20.40
CA ALA A 783 18.61 30.01 -18.95
C ALA A 783 20.04 29.54 -18.60
N HIS A 784 20.55 29.92 -17.43
CA HIS A 784 21.76 29.33 -16.84
C HIS A 784 21.58 29.15 -15.34
N GLN A 785 22.27 28.16 -14.75
CA GLN A 785 22.24 27.90 -13.32
C GLN A 785 23.56 27.27 -12.86
N GLU A 786 24.07 27.71 -11.72
CA GLU A 786 25.11 26.98 -10.99
C GLU A 786 24.47 26.15 -9.86
N ILE A 787 24.91 24.90 -9.74
CA ILE A 787 24.27 23.90 -8.88
C ILE A 787 25.33 23.28 -7.97
N VAL A 788 25.19 23.51 -6.66
CA VAL A 788 26.05 22.89 -5.64
C VAL A 788 25.68 21.41 -5.48
N GLY A 789 26.69 20.54 -5.53
CA GLY A 789 26.59 19.08 -5.33
C GLY A 789 26.95 18.60 -3.91
N PHE A 790 27.44 19.51 -3.07
CA PHE A 790 27.81 19.25 -1.68
C PHE A 790 26.65 19.46 -0.69
N HIS A 791 26.72 18.80 0.46
CA HIS A 791 25.99 19.14 1.70
C HIS A 791 26.58 18.40 2.90
N ASP A 792 26.35 18.91 4.11
CA ASP A 792 26.98 18.43 5.34
C ASP A 792 26.26 17.24 6.03
N LYS A 793 25.13 16.76 5.49
CA LYS A 793 24.41 15.61 6.08
C LYS A 793 25.15 14.30 5.80
N LYS A 794 25.21 13.40 6.78
CA LYS A 794 25.91 12.09 6.72
C LYS A 794 25.27 11.03 5.80
N THR A 795 24.44 11.43 4.82
CA THR A 795 23.75 10.55 3.87
C THR A 795 23.64 11.23 2.51
N SER A 796 23.99 10.56 1.40
CA SER A 796 23.72 11.11 0.06
C SER A 796 22.23 11.02 -0.29
N GLU A 797 21.66 12.13 -0.74
CA GLU A 797 20.22 12.31 -1.05
C GLU A 797 20.05 12.81 -2.50
N THR A 798 18.88 12.58 -3.09
CA THR A 798 18.52 13.15 -4.39
C THR A 798 17.81 14.50 -4.21
N TYR A 799 18.22 15.51 -4.97
CA TYR A 799 17.61 16.85 -5.01
C TYR A 799 17.12 17.15 -6.44
N ASN A 800 15.94 17.76 -6.55
CA ASN A 800 15.33 18.08 -7.83
C ASN A 800 15.46 19.58 -8.11
N ILE A 801 16.24 19.94 -9.13
CA ILE A 801 16.55 21.34 -9.48
C ILE A 801 15.79 21.72 -10.75
N LYS A 802 14.62 22.36 -10.61
CA LYS A 802 13.80 22.83 -11.74
C LYS A 802 14.29 24.22 -12.20
N ILE A 803 14.94 24.24 -13.36
CA ILE A 803 15.37 25.45 -14.07
C ILE A 803 14.24 25.87 -15.01
N LYS A 804 13.67 27.06 -14.79
CA LYS A 804 12.67 27.64 -15.70
C LYS A 804 13.37 28.26 -16.91
N ILE A 805 12.75 28.12 -18.08
CA ILE A 805 13.23 28.69 -19.34
C ILE A 805 12.64 30.09 -19.51
N GLY A 806 13.42 31.05 -20.01
CA GLY A 806 12.95 32.42 -20.25
C GLY A 806 12.84 33.29 -18.99
N THR A 807 13.18 32.79 -17.80
CA THR A 807 13.47 33.63 -16.63
C THR A 807 14.89 34.18 -16.76
N ILE A 808 15.02 35.34 -17.40
CA ILE A 808 16.28 36.08 -17.52
C ILE A 808 16.79 36.48 -16.12
N SER A 809 18.11 36.39 -15.92
CA SER A 809 18.78 36.77 -14.67
C SER A 809 18.58 38.25 -14.33
N PRO A 810 18.35 38.62 -13.05
CA PRO A 810 18.08 40.01 -12.67
C PRO A 810 19.30 40.91 -12.96
N GLY A 811 19.21 41.66 -14.06
CA GLY A 811 20.27 42.53 -14.57
C GLY A 811 20.06 42.90 -16.05
N ASP A 812 19.67 41.94 -16.90
CA ASP A 812 19.37 42.17 -18.31
C ASP A 812 17.97 42.78 -18.48
N HIS A 813 17.91 44.12 -18.39
CA HIS A 813 16.65 44.89 -18.48
C HIS A 813 16.28 45.38 -19.90
N ASP A 814 17.19 45.30 -20.88
CA ASP A 814 17.00 45.93 -22.18
C ASP A 814 16.21 45.08 -23.21
N THR A 815 14.89 45.29 -23.16
CA THR A 815 13.96 45.29 -24.32
C THR A 815 13.49 43.97 -24.97
N ALA A 816 12.23 44.02 -25.41
CA ALA A 816 11.57 43.22 -26.46
C ALA A 816 11.63 41.67 -26.40
N THR A 817 10.46 41.06 -26.18
CA THR A 817 10.14 39.65 -26.50
C THR A 817 11.15 38.62 -25.94
N VAL A 818 11.12 38.44 -24.63
CA VAL A 818 11.71 37.27 -23.97
C VAL A 818 10.88 36.03 -24.33
N ASP A 819 11.46 35.13 -25.12
CA ASP A 819 10.89 33.81 -25.42
C ASP A 819 10.74 33.01 -24.11
N ARG A 820 9.50 32.85 -23.64
CA ARG A 820 9.17 32.14 -22.38
C ARG A 820 9.26 30.61 -22.50
N GLU A 821 9.48 30.11 -23.70
CA GLU A 821 9.54 28.69 -24.02
C GLU A 821 10.41 28.44 -25.25
N ILE A 822 10.98 27.24 -25.37
CA ILE A 822 11.57 26.78 -26.62
C ILE A 822 10.44 26.22 -27.47
N THR A 823 10.13 26.89 -28.58
CA THR A 823 9.00 26.53 -29.46
C THR A 823 9.25 25.23 -30.23
N ILE A 824 8.16 24.55 -30.60
CA ILE A 824 8.17 23.39 -31.50
C ILE A 824 9.03 23.69 -32.75
N GLY A 825 9.84 22.72 -33.16
CA GLY A 825 10.73 22.81 -34.33
C GLY A 825 12.04 23.59 -34.10
N SER A 826 12.23 24.26 -32.96
CA SER A 826 13.54 24.81 -32.58
C SER A 826 14.51 23.71 -32.13
N ASN A 827 15.82 23.99 -32.15
CA ASN A 827 16.84 23.09 -31.61
C ASN A 827 17.15 23.48 -30.16
N LEU A 828 17.02 22.51 -29.24
CA LEU A 828 17.47 22.62 -27.85
C LEU A 828 18.92 22.15 -27.73
N LYS A 829 19.74 22.88 -26.98
CA LYS A 829 21.11 22.51 -26.59
C LYS A 829 21.29 22.76 -25.09
N ILE A 830 21.77 21.77 -24.35
CA ILE A 830 22.08 21.89 -22.92
C ILE A 830 23.56 21.55 -22.70
N VAL A 831 24.26 22.46 -22.04
CA VAL A 831 25.69 22.35 -21.74
C VAL A 831 25.87 22.17 -20.24
N PHE A 832 26.68 21.17 -19.86
CA PHE A 832 26.98 20.82 -18.47
C PHE A 832 28.49 20.85 -18.26
N GLU A 833 28.97 21.58 -17.25
CA GLU A 833 30.41 21.71 -16.95
C GLU A 833 30.68 21.70 -15.45
N LEU A 834 31.57 20.82 -14.98
CA LEU A 834 32.04 20.86 -13.59
C LEU A 834 33.05 21.99 -13.43
N VAL A 835 32.64 23.08 -12.80
CA VAL A 835 33.46 24.29 -12.63
C VAL A 835 34.25 24.29 -11.33
N GLU A 836 33.82 23.52 -10.31
CA GLU A 836 34.48 23.44 -9.00
C GLU A 836 34.28 22.05 -8.35
N GLY A 837 35.14 21.71 -7.37
CA GLY A 837 35.15 20.44 -6.64
C GLY A 837 35.67 19.23 -7.43
N LYS A 838 35.54 18.02 -6.87
CA LYS A 838 36.15 16.80 -7.44
C LYS A 838 35.16 15.88 -8.16
N THR A 839 33.86 15.95 -7.86
CA THR A 839 32.85 15.06 -8.47
C THR A 839 31.46 15.68 -8.49
N PHE A 840 30.56 15.09 -9.27
CA PHE A 840 29.13 15.38 -9.23
C PHE A 840 28.38 14.10 -9.66
N LYS A 841 27.07 14.00 -9.40
CA LYS A 841 26.26 12.91 -9.96
C LYS A 841 24.87 13.39 -10.34
N ILE A 842 24.57 13.27 -11.62
CA ILE A 842 23.21 13.41 -12.14
C ILE A 842 22.56 12.02 -12.07
N SER A 843 21.50 11.89 -11.28
CA SER A 843 20.72 10.66 -11.12
C SER A 843 19.49 10.62 -12.04
N GLY A 844 19.06 11.78 -12.57
CA GLY A 844 17.94 11.88 -13.49
C GLY A 844 17.82 13.26 -14.13
N MET A 845 16.95 13.36 -15.13
CA MET A 845 16.76 14.58 -15.92
C MET A 845 15.39 14.56 -16.61
N ALA A 846 14.78 15.72 -16.79
CA ALA A 846 13.53 15.89 -17.54
C ALA A 846 13.48 17.23 -18.30
N ILE A 847 12.89 17.23 -19.50
CA ILE A 847 12.74 18.36 -20.42
C ILE A 847 11.26 18.49 -20.77
N CYS A 848 10.59 19.53 -20.27
CA CYS A 848 9.14 19.55 -20.08
C CYS A 848 8.45 20.88 -20.43
N ASP A 849 7.13 20.83 -20.62
CA ASP A 849 6.27 21.92 -21.10
C ASP A 849 5.67 22.83 -20.00
N HIS A 850 6.01 22.59 -18.74
CA HIS A 850 5.40 23.21 -17.54
C HIS A 850 6.43 23.44 -16.41
#